data_AF-A0AA35PPC1-F1
#
_entry.id   AF-A0AA35PPC1-F1
#
_cell.length_a   1.000
_cell.length_b   1.000
_cell.length_c   1.000
_cell.angle_alpha   90.00
_cell.angle_beta   90.00
_cell.angle_gamma   90.00
#
_symmetry.space_group_name_H-M   'P 1'
#
loop_
_entity.id
_entity.type
_entity.pdbx_description
1 polymer ?
#
loop_
_entity_poly.entity_id
_entity_poly.type
_entity_poly.pdbx_seq_one_letter_code
_entity_poly.pdbx_strand_id
1 'polypeptide(L)'
;MRCRNLSVSNTRTVLLTPEIYINQNVYEQLVDLMLESLRGARFEDVTEFLEEVIEGLTMDEEVKTFEEVMVPVFDILLGRIRELHLCQILLYSYLDMLLYFTRQKDIAKVFVEYIQPKDPANGQLYQKTLLGAILSISCLLKTPGVVENHDYFLNPSRSSPQEIKVQESNIHQFMAQFHEKIYQMLKNLLQLSPQTKHRILSWLGNCLHANAGRTKIWANQMPEIFFQMYASDAFFLNLGAALLRLCQPFCKPRSPRLLTFDPTYCALKELNEEEQRSKNVHMKGLEKETCLIPATTEQEPEFAPSYNLVTENLVLTQYTLHLGFHRLHDQMIKLNQSLHRLQVAWREAQQSSSPSADNLREQFERLMTIYLSTKTAMTEPQMLQNCLHLQVSMAVLLVQLAIGNQGTELVDLTFPLSEVEKNALAYVPEFFADNLGDFFIFLRRFADDLLETSADSLEHILHFVTIFTGDVDRMKNPHLRAKLAEVLEAVMPHMDQVQNPLVSSVFHRKRVFCSYRHAAYLAEALIKVFVDIEFTGDPHQFEQKFNYRRPMYPILRYMWGIDSYRESIKALADYASKNLEAMNPPLFLRFLNLLMNDAIFLLDEAIQYLSKIKIQQIEKDRGEWDALSTELRREKEASLQMFGQLARFHNIMSNETIGTLAFLTSGKDSSLQLGVRRGAGLLRGPHRDLVYIAEIKSLFVHPFLAERIISMLNYFLQHLVGPKMGALKVKDFSEFDFKPQQLVSDICTIYLNLGDEENFCATVPKDGRSYSPTLFAQTVRVLKKINKPGNMIVAFSNLAERIKSLADRQLQEEETYADACDEFLDPIMSTLMMDPVLLPSSRVTVDRSTIARHLLSDQTDPFNRSPLTMDQIRPNTELKERIQQWLAERKKEKEQLEGTL
;
A
#
# COMPACT_ATOMS: atom_id res chain seq x y z
N MET A 1 46.51 -33.71 37.98
CA MET A 1 45.74 -34.93 38.29
C MET A 1 45.09 -34.85 39.67
N ARG A 2 45.77 -35.15 40.79
CA ARG A 2 45.09 -35.23 42.11
C ARG A 2 44.39 -33.93 42.55
N CYS A 3 45.02 -32.77 42.40
CA CYS A 3 44.40 -31.47 42.73
C CYS A 3 43.21 -31.15 41.80
N ARG A 4 43.32 -31.44 40.50
CA ARG A 4 42.23 -31.27 39.51
C ARG A 4 41.00 -32.09 39.90
N ASN A 5 41.19 -33.39 40.17
CA ASN A 5 40.09 -34.28 40.58
C ASN A 5 39.45 -33.84 41.92
N LEU A 6 40.26 -33.38 42.87
CA LEU A 6 39.77 -32.81 44.15
C LEU A 6 38.96 -31.54 43.91
N SER A 7 39.42 -30.64 43.04
CA SER A 7 38.68 -29.42 42.68
C SER A 7 37.34 -29.76 42.05
N VAL A 8 37.30 -30.65 41.05
CA VAL A 8 36.05 -31.10 40.40
C VAL A 8 35.10 -31.74 41.43
N SER A 9 35.61 -32.67 42.24
CA SER A 9 34.81 -33.34 43.27
C SER A 9 34.24 -32.37 44.29
N ASN A 10 35.05 -31.42 44.78
CA ASN A 10 34.59 -30.42 45.74
C ASN A 10 33.55 -29.49 45.13
N THR A 11 33.75 -29.04 43.89
CA THR A 11 32.77 -28.21 43.19
C THR A 11 31.45 -28.94 42.99
N ARG A 12 31.47 -30.24 42.68
CA ARG A 12 30.26 -31.08 42.63
C ARG A 12 29.54 -31.09 43.99
N THR A 13 30.25 -31.37 45.08
CA THR A 13 29.65 -31.35 46.43
C THR A 13 29.05 -30.00 46.76
N VAL A 14 29.74 -28.91 46.44
CA VAL A 14 29.30 -27.53 46.66
C VAL A 14 27.99 -27.22 45.89
N LEU A 15 27.84 -27.72 44.67
CA LEU A 15 26.64 -27.52 43.85
C LEU A 15 25.47 -28.43 44.23
N LEU A 16 25.75 -29.65 44.71
CA LEU A 16 24.73 -30.61 45.16
C LEU A 16 24.20 -30.28 46.56
N THR A 17 25.04 -29.73 47.44
CA THR A 17 24.72 -29.43 48.84
C THR A 17 25.08 -27.99 49.24
N PRO A 18 24.53 -26.96 48.54
CA PRO A 18 24.85 -25.56 48.81
C PRO A 18 24.44 -25.12 50.23
N GLU A 19 23.50 -25.82 50.88
CA GLU A 19 22.98 -25.51 52.21
C GLU A 19 24.06 -25.63 53.30
N ILE A 20 25.13 -26.40 53.05
CA ILE A 20 26.29 -26.51 53.94
C ILE A 20 27.07 -25.19 54.00
N TYR A 21 26.95 -24.34 52.98
CA TYR A 21 27.70 -23.09 52.81
C TYR A 21 26.84 -21.87 53.14
N ILE A 22 26.33 -21.80 54.37
CA ILE A 22 25.29 -20.85 54.86
C ILE A 22 25.57 -19.37 54.53
N ASN A 23 26.83 -18.95 54.44
CA ASN A 23 27.23 -17.54 54.19
C ASN A 23 27.61 -17.26 52.72
N GLN A 24 27.35 -18.18 51.79
CA GLN A 24 27.75 -18.06 50.40
C GLN A 24 26.57 -18.33 49.46
N ASN A 25 26.42 -17.50 48.44
CA ASN A 25 25.56 -17.81 47.31
C ASN A 25 26.40 -18.51 46.24
N VAL A 26 26.49 -19.83 46.35
CA VAL A 26 27.30 -20.69 45.48
C VAL A 26 26.96 -20.50 43.99
N TYR A 27 25.67 -20.41 43.67
CA TYR A 27 25.22 -20.26 42.29
C TYR A 27 25.59 -18.89 41.72
N GLU A 28 25.56 -17.85 42.54
CA GLU A 28 25.99 -16.51 42.13
C GLU A 28 27.50 -16.43 41.92
N GLN A 29 28.28 -17.05 42.81
CA GLN A 29 29.73 -17.18 42.64
C GLN A 29 30.09 -17.95 41.37
N LEU A 30 29.31 -18.98 41.00
CA LEU A 30 29.49 -19.68 39.73
C LEU A 30 29.26 -18.75 38.53
N VAL A 31 28.19 -17.96 38.54
CA VAL A 31 27.93 -16.95 37.50
C VAL A 31 29.08 -15.94 37.41
N ASP A 32 29.54 -15.43 38.55
CA ASP A 32 30.63 -14.44 38.61
C ASP A 32 31.96 -15.02 38.10
N LEU A 33 32.28 -16.26 38.48
CA LEU A 33 33.46 -16.98 37.97
C LEU A 33 33.39 -17.16 36.46
N MET A 34 32.23 -17.54 35.92
CA MET A 34 32.03 -17.69 34.49
C MET A 34 32.16 -16.35 33.75
N LEU A 35 31.58 -15.26 34.30
CA LEU A 35 31.73 -13.92 33.74
C LEU A 35 33.20 -13.46 33.71
N GLU A 36 33.94 -13.69 34.79
CA GLU A 36 35.36 -13.34 34.88
C GLU A 36 36.18 -14.15 33.87
N SER A 37 35.88 -15.44 33.73
CA SER A 37 36.56 -16.33 32.78
C SER A 37 36.37 -15.91 31.33
N LEU A 38 35.15 -15.50 30.94
CA LEU A 38 34.81 -15.02 29.60
C LEU A 38 35.50 -13.70 29.25
N ARG A 39 35.84 -12.89 30.25
CA ARG A 39 36.55 -11.61 30.08
C ARG A 39 38.08 -11.76 30.07
N GLY A 40 38.59 -12.88 30.57
CA GLY A 40 40.02 -13.14 30.72
C GLY A 40 40.60 -14.08 29.65
N ALA A 41 41.92 -14.26 29.66
CA ALA A 41 42.64 -15.17 28.76
C ALA A 41 42.58 -16.67 29.17
N ARG A 42 41.72 -17.04 30.13
CA ARG A 42 41.63 -18.38 30.73
C ARG A 42 40.29 -19.08 30.45
N PHE A 43 39.58 -18.66 29.39
CA PHE A 43 38.26 -19.20 29.08
C PHE A 43 38.30 -20.71 28.80
N GLU A 44 39.30 -21.17 28.04
CA GLU A 44 39.46 -22.60 27.70
C GLU A 44 39.65 -23.49 28.94
N ASP A 45 40.52 -23.07 29.87
CA ASP A 45 40.78 -23.80 31.12
C ASP A 45 39.51 -23.93 31.98
N VAL A 46 38.70 -22.87 32.04
CA VAL A 46 37.45 -22.86 32.81
C VAL A 46 36.37 -23.69 32.13
N THR A 47 36.29 -23.67 30.79
CA THR A 47 35.37 -24.55 30.06
C THR A 47 35.70 -26.03 30.24
N GLU A 48 36.97 -26.42 30.13
CA GLU A 48 37.40 -27.81 30.35
C GLU A 48 37.08 -28.27 31.78
N PHE A 49 37.32 -27.40 32.77
CA PHE A 49 36.96 -27.67 34.16
C PHE A 49 35.44 -27.84 34.36
N LEU A 50 34.63 -26.95 33.77
CA LEU A 50 33.17 -27.02 33.88
C LEU A 50 32.60 -28.26 33.18
N GLU A 51 33.17 -28.69 32.07
CA GLU A 51 32.78 -29.93 31.39
C GLU A 51 32.96 -31.15 32.30
N GLU A 52 34.10 -31.27 33.01
CA GLU A 52 34.31 -32.35 33.99
C GLU A 52 33.32 -32.30 35.16
N VAL A 53 32.98 -31.09 35.63
CA VAL A 53 31.98 -30.90 36.69
C VAL A 53 30.59 -31.32 36.20
N ILE A 54 30.19 -30.92 34.99
CA ILE A 54 28.89 -31.27 34.39
C ILE A 54 28.78 -32.78 34.20
N GLU A 55 29.81 -33.42 33.63
CA GLU A 55 29.84 -34.87 33.46
C GLU A 55 29.61 -35.57 34.81
N GLY A 56 30.33 -35.14 35.85
CA GLY A 56 30.11 -35.68 37.19
C GLY A 56 28.72 -35.40 37.78
N LEU A 57 28.12 -34.24 37.53
CA LEU A 57 26.76 -33.94 38.01
C LEU A 57 25.68 -34.75 37.29
N THR A 58 25.85 -35.01 36.00
CA THR A 58 24.90 -35.81 35.21
C THR A 58 24.97 -37.32 35.51
N MET A 59 26.10 -37.81 36.03
CA MET A 59 26.25 -39.21 36.43
C MET A 59 25.68 -39.54 37.82
N ASP A 60 25.46 -38.52 38.66
CA ASP A 60 25.17 -38.65 40.10
C ASP A 60 23.96 -37.80 40.48
N GLU A 61 22.77 -38.32 40.18
CA GLU A 61 21.48 -37.65 40.41
C GLU A 61 20.83 -38.05 41.76
N GLU A 62 21.58 -38.67 42.69
CA GLU A 62 21.00 -39.16 43.96
C GLU A 62 20.60 -38.03 44.92
N VAL A 63 21.29 -36.88 44.86
CA VAL A 63 21.07 -35.75 45.79
C VAL A 63 20.25 -34.63 45.15
N LYS A 64 20.69 -34.15 43.98
CA LYS A 64 20.00 -33.17 43.14
C LYS A 64 20.23 -33.53 41.69
N THR A 65 19.21 -33.34 40.87
CA THR A 65 19.31 -33.46 39.42
C THR A 65 20.13 -32.31 38.84
N PHE A 66 20.70 -32.50 37.64
CA PHE A 66 21.40 -31.43 36.94
C PHE A 66 20.50 -30.20 36.69
N GLU A 67 19.21 -30.41 36.49
CA GLU A 67 18.21 -29.35 36.37
C GLU A 67 18.12 -28.51 37.65
N GLU A 68 18.00 -29.14 38.82
CA GLU A 68 17.93 -28.45 40.12
C GLU A 68 19.19 -27.63 40.44
N VAL A 69 20.35 -28.00 39.87
CA VAL A 69 21.59 -27.24 39.99
C VAL A 69 21.60 -26.01 39.07
N MET A 70 21.07 -26.14 37.85
CA MET A 70 21.14 -25.09 36.82
C MET A 70 20.01 -24.05 36.89
N VAL A 71 18.82 -24.42 37.39
CA VAL A 71 17.69 -23.48 37.51
C VAL A 71 18.05 -22.22 38.33
N PRO A 72 18.69 -22.32 39.52
CA PRO A 72 19.12 -21.14 40.28
C PRO A 72 20.12 -20.26 39.52
N VAL A 73 21.00 -20.85 38.70
CA VAL A 73 21.96 -20.11 37.85
C VAL A 73 21.19 -19.28 36.83
N PHE A 74 20.17 -19.85 36.18
CA PHE A 74 19.32 -19.11 35.24
C PHE A 74 18.46 -18.04 35.92
N ASP A 75 17.96 -18.26 37.14
CA ASP A 75 17.23 -17.26 37.91
C ASP A 75 18.09 -16.02 38.21
N ILE A 76 19.36 -16.24 38.60
CA ILE A 76 20.32 -15.16 38.84
C ILE A 76 20.59 -14.40 37.54
N LEU A 77 20.79 -15.10 36.42
CA LEU A 77 20.99 -14.47 35.12
C LEU A 77 19.77 -13.67 34.67
N LEU A 78 18.56 -14.21 34.84
CA LEU A 78 17.31 -13.50 34.54
C LEU A 78 17.20 -12.21 35.36
N GLY A 79 17.45 -12.29 36.67
CA GLY A 79 17.43 -11.12 37.56
C GLY A 79 18.43 -10.05 37.15
N ARG A 80 19.66 -10.44 36.80
CA ARG A 80 20.74 -9.51 36.40
C ARG A 80 20.53 -8.91 35.00
N ILE A 81 20.08 -9.71 34.02
CA ILE A 81 19.91 -9.27 32.63
C ILE A 81 18.72 -8.31 32.47
N ARG A 82 17.63 -8.52 33.22
CA ARG A 82 16.41 -7.72 33.09
C ARG A 82 16.62 -6.21 33.34
N GLU A 83 17.62 -5.88 34.16
CA GLU A 83 17.96 -4.50 34.51
C GLU A 83 18.94 -3.85 33.51
N LEU A 84 19.42 -4.60 32.49
CA LEU A 84 20.40 -4.10 31.52
C LEU A 84 19.75 -3.40 30.32
N HIS A 85 20.56 -2.60 29.63
CA HIS A 85 20.18 -1.81 28.47
C HIS A 85 21.03 -2.20 27.25
N LEU A 86 20.48 -2.00 26.04
CA LEU A 86 21.09 -2.43 24.77
C LEU A 86 22.55 -1.99 24.59
N CYS A 87 22.90 -0.76 24.99
CA CYS A 87 24.24 -0.19 24.80
C CYS A 87 25.22 -0.50 25.94
N GLN A 88 24.84 -1.30 26.94
CA GLN A 88 25.73 -1.64 28.06
C GLN A 88 26.62 -2.83 27.72
N ILE A 89 27.95 -2.67 27.84
CA ILE A 89 28.94 -3.73 27.54
C ILE A 89 28.69 -5.00 28.36
N LEU A 90 28.26 -4.85 29.63
CA LEU A 90 27.96 -5.97 30.52
C LEU A 90 26.90 -6.93 29.96
N LEU A 91 25.92 -6.42 29.21
CA LEU A 91 24.91 -7.24 28.54
C LEU A 91 25.56 -8.28 27.61
N TYR A 92 26.52 -7.85 26.80
CA TYR A 92 27.17 -8.71 25.82
C TYR A 92 28.01 -9.81 26.49
N SER A 93 28.59 -9.54 27.67
CA SER A 93 29.24 -10.59 28.47
C SER A 93 28.26 -11.70 28.91
N TYR A 94 27.04 -11.33 29.30
CA TYR A 94 25.99 -12.30 29.62
C TYR A 94 25.51 -13.07 28.39
N LEU A 95 25.38 -12.39 27.23
CA LEU A 95 25.03 -13.05 25.98
C LEU A 95 26.10 -14.06 25.54
N ASP A 96 27.38 -13.76 25.75
CA ASP A 96 28.48 -14.69 25.48
C ASP A 96 28.42 -15.93 26.39
N MET A 97 28.05 -15.76 27.66
CA MET A 97 27.80 -16.88 28.57
C MET A 97 26.63 -17.74 28.09
N LEU A 98 25.52 -17.13 27.67
CA LEU A 98 24.36 -17.85 27.16
C LEU A 98 24.65 -18.54 25.81
N LEU A 99 25.54 -17.97 24.99
CA LEU A 99 26.02 -18.65 23.79
C LEU A 99 26.80 -19.92 24.12
N TYR A 100 27.62 -19.90 25.17
CA TYR A 100 28.26 -21.12 25.67
C TYR A 100 27.21 -22.14 26.15
N PHE A 101 26.25 -21.70 26.97
CA PHE A 101 25.19 -22.57 27.49
C PHE A 101 24.34 -23.23 26.40
N THR A 102 24.02 -22.50 25.32
CA THR A 102 23.24 -23.05 24.20
C THR A 102 24.02 -24.01 23.32
N ARG A 103 25.37 -24.06 23.44
CA ARG A 103 26.23 -25.04 22.74
C ARG A 103 26.46 -26.31 23.55
N GLN A 104 26.43 -26.23 24.87
CA GLN A 104 26.62 -27.39 25.74
C GLN A 104 25.30 -28.18 25.83
N LYS A 105 25.37 -29.49 25.56
CA LYS A 105 24.21 -30.37 25.36
C LYS A 105 23.25 -30.43 26.56
N ASP A 106 23.79 -30.63 27.75
CA ASP A 106 23.03 -30.86 28.98
C ASP A 106 22.44 -29.55 29.51
N ILE A 107 23.22 -28.46 29.51
CA ILE A 107 22.79 -27.12 29.87
C ILE A 107 21.70 -26.64 28.92
N ALA A 108 21.87 -26.82 27.61
CA ALA A 108 20.87 -26.41 26.62
C ALA A 108 19.55 -27.17 26.79
N LYS A 109 19.58 -28.44 27.21
CA LYS A 109 18.36 -29.21 27.52
C LYS A 109 17.60 -28.54 28.66
N VAL A 110 18.27 -28.27 29.79
CA VAL A 110 17.67 -27.58 30.94
C VAL A 110 17.24 -26.16 30.57
N PHE A 111 18.02 -25.44 29.77
CA PHE A 111 17.70 -24.08 29.33
C PHE A 111 16.37 -24.03 28.57
N VAL A 112 16.14 -24.96 27.63
CA VAL A 112 14.90 -24.97 26.84
C VAL A 112 13.68 -25.36 27.69
N GLU A 113 13.87 -26.15 28.74
CA GLU A 113 12.82 -26.46 29.73
C GLU A 113 12.55 -25.26 30.65
N TYR A 114 13.60 -24.56 31.09
CA TYR A 114 13.52 -23.38 31.95
C TYR A 114 12.82 -22.19 31.28
N ILE A 115 13.00 -21.97 29.98
CA ILE A 115 12.36 -20.85 29.26
C ILE A 115 10.88 -21.10 28.92
N GLN A 116 10.29 -22.23 29.31
CA GLN A 116 8.86 -22.44 29.11
C GLN A 116 8.06 -21.50 30.02
N PRO A 117 7.07 -20.77 29.49
CA PRO A 117 6.22 -19.92 30.34
C PRO A 117 5.35 -20.79 31.26
N LYS A 118 4.99 -20.25 32.43
CA LYS A 118 4.10 -20.92 33.38
C LYS A 118 2.71 -21.21 32.81
N ASP A 119 2.21 -20.32 31.95
CA ASP A 119 0.99 -20.51 31.16
C ASP A 119 1.30 -20.23 29.68
N PRO A 120 1.38 -21.28 28.83
CA PRO A 120 1.67 -21.15 27.40
C PRO A 120 0.63 -20.38 26.58
N ALA A 121 -0.58 -20.17 27.10
CA ALA A 121 -1.62 -19.39 26.42
C ALA A 121 -1.46 -17.87 26.63
N ASN A 122 -0.68 -17.46 27.62
CA ASN A 122 -0.48 -16.05 27.95
C ASN A 122 0.78 -15.48 27.27
N GLY A 123 0.57 -14.65 26.25
CA GLY A 123 1.64 -14.04 25.47
C GLY A 123 2.64 -13.21 26.31
N GLN A 124 2.18 -12.52 27.35
CA GLN A 124 3.04 -11.72 28.23
C GLN A 124 4.01 -12.58 29.05
N LEU A 125 3.64 -13.82 29.39
CA LEU A 125 4.52 -14.67 30.20
C LEU A 125 5.76 -15.13 29.43
N TYR A 126 5.69 -15.24 28.10
CA TYR A 126 6.88 -15.49 27.28
C TYR A 126 7.93 -14.41 27.47
N GLN A 127 7.52 -13.14 27.53
CA GLN A 127 8.42 -12.01 27.80
C GLN A 127 9.08 -12.08 29.19
N LYS A 128 8.48 -12.77 30.17
CA LYS A 128 9.04 -12.90 31.52
C LYS A 128 10.05 -14.04 31.67
N THR A 129 10.20 -14.89 30.65
CA THR A 129 11.22 -15.95 30.60
C THR A 129 12.61 -15.34 30.35
N LEU A 130 13.69 -16.09 30.61
CA LEU A 130 15.07 -15.60 30.35
C LEU A 130 15.29 -15.23 28.88
N LEU A 131 14.89 -16.09 27.93
CA LEU A 131 14.96 -15.75 26.51
C LEU A 131 14.07 -14.53 26.17
N GLY A 132 12.87 -14.45 26.75
CA GLY A 132 11.96 -13.34 26.49
C GLY A 132 12.38 -12.00 27.09
N ALA A 133 13.05 -12.01 28.24
CA ALA A 133 13.63 -10.83 28.86
C ALA A 133 14.74 -10.27 27.97
N ILE A 134 15.59 -11.14 27.41
CA ILE A 134 16.61 -10.77 26.41
C ILE A 134 15.93 -10.17 25.17
N LEU A 135 14.97 -10.88 24.59
CA LEU A 135 14.24 -10.40 23.41
C LEU A 135 13.57 -9.04 23.63
N SER A 136 13.25 -8.66 24.86
CA SER A 136 12.61 -7.38 25.18
C SER A 136 13.59 -6.20 25.34
N ILE A 137 14.91 -6.42 25.28
CA ILE A 137 15.91 -5.34 25.37
C ILE A 137 15.99 -4.60 24.02
N SER A 138 15.72 -3.29 24.04
CA SER A 138 15.71 -2.47 22.82
C SER A 138 15.94 -0.99 23.14
N CYS A 139 16.06 -0.17 22.11
CA CYS A 139 15.95 1.29 22.19
C CYS A 139 14.49 1.79 22.17
N LEU A 140 13.50 0.90 22.08
CA LEU A 140 12.08 1.24 22.27
C LEU A 140 11.74 1.50 23.75
N LEU A 141 10.64 2.21 24.01
CA LEU A 141 10.14 2.41 25.36
C LEU A 141 9.78 1.08 26.04
N LYS A 142 10.23 0.89 27.29
CA LYS A 142 9.85 -0.28 28.11
C LYS A 142 8.36 -0.26 28.48
N THR A 143 7.82 0.92 28.80
CA THR A 143 6.41 1.11 29.14
C THR A 143 5.80 2.13 28.16
N PRO A 144 4.69 1.78 27.47
CA PRO A 144 4.02 2.70 26.56
C PRO A 144 3.70 4.03 27.25
N GLY A 145 4.01 5.15 26.59
CA GLY A 145 3.71 6.50 27.09
C GLY A 145 4.63 7.05 28.19
N VAL A 146 5.44 6.20 28.85
CA VAL A 146 6.37 6.62 29.92
C VAL A 146 7.75 6.82 29.32
N VAL A 147 8.12 8.09 29.12
CA VAL A 147 9.45 8.51 28.61
C VAL A 147 10.45 8.79 29.74
N GLU A 148 9.96 8.85 30.99
CA GLU A 148 10.81 9.05 32.17
C GLU A 148 11.83 7.90 32.29
N ASN A 149 13.12 8.24 32.38
CA ASN A 149 14.26 7.30 32.36
C ASN A 149 14.50 6.58 31.01
N HIS A 150 14.00 7.11 29.89
CA HIS A 150 14.41 6.64 28.57
C HIS A 150 15.74 7.28 28.14
N ASP A 151 16.77 6.46 27.97
CA ASP A 151 18.14 6.93 27.76
C ASP A 151 18.44 7.40 26.32
N TYR A 152 17.46 7.30 25.40
CA TYR A 152 17.66 7.58 23.97
C TYR A 152 16.89 8.82 23.51
N PHE A 153 17.48 9.56 22.56
CA PHE A 153 16.90 10.76 21.95
C PHE A 153 16.32 11.76 22.97
N LEU A 154 17.15 12.21 23.92
CA LEU A 154 16.77 13.18 24.95
C LEU A 154 16.58 14.59 24.34
N ASN A 155 15.43 15.22 24.57
CA ASN A 155 15.07 16.55 24.05
C ASN A 155 15.31 16.69 22.52
N PRO A 156 14.65 15.84 21.70
CA PRO A 156 14.93 15.76 20.28
C PRO A 156 14.68 17.08 19.53
N SER A 157 13.78 17.95 20.00
CA SER A 157 13.54 19.25 19.34
C SER A 157 14.76 20.19 19.36
N ARG A 158 15.70 19.96 20.28
CA ARG A 158 16.94 20.74 20.43
C ARG A 158 18.13 20.13 19.68
N SER A 159 18.00 18.88 19.25
CA SER A 159 19.07 18.16 18.57
C SER A 159 19.07 18.48 17.08
N SER A 160 20.25 18.65 16.50
CA SER A 160 20.39 18.82 15.05
C SER A 160 20.11 17.49 14.31
N PRO A 161 19.69 17.55 13.03
CA PRO A 161 19.49 16.33 12.23
C PRO A 161 20.75 15.45 12.12
N GLN A 162 21.95 16.04 12.18
CA GLN A 162 23.22 15.31 12.15
C GLN A 162 23.45 14.53 13.45
N GLU A 163 23.21 15.15 14.62
CA GLU A 163 23.33 14.49 15.92
C GLU A 163 22.35 13.32 16.04
N ILE A 164 21.10 13.51 15.61
CA ILE A 164 20.08 12.44 15.58
C ILE A 164 20.58 11.28 14.72
N LYS A 165 21.16 11.55 13.55
CA LYS A 165 21.69 10.51 12.64
C LYS A 165 22.89 9.77 13.23
N VAL A 166 23.78 10.46 13.95
CA VAL A 166 24.91 9.83 14.64
C VAL A 166 24.39 8.92 15.77
N GLN A 167 23.42 9.39 16.55
CA GLN A 167 22.80 8.58 17.60
C GLN A 167 22.10 7.34 17.03
N GLU A 168 21.34 7.49 15.94
CA GLU A 168 20.72 6.41 15.18
C GLU A 168 21.76 5.37 14.74
N SER A 169 22.86 5.81 14.12
CA SER A 169 23.95 4.93 13.65
C SER A 169 24.63 4.17 14.79
N ASN A 170 24.86 4.81 15.94
CA ASN A 170 25.44 4.17 17.12
C ASN A 170 24.52 3.07 17.67
N ILE A 171 23.21 3.35 17.76
CA ILE A 171 22.22 2.36 18.21
C ILE A 171 22.17 1.17 17.24
N HIS A 172 22.18 1.44 15.92
CA HIS A 172 22.20 0.39 14.89
C HIS A 172 23.39 -0.57 15.05
N GLN A 173 24.58 -0.07 15.40
CA GLN A 173 25.75 -0.93 15.63
C GLN A 173 25.51 -1.93 16.78
N PHE A 174 24.95 -1.46 17.91
CA PHE A 174 24.62 -2.34 19.03
C PHE A 174 23.49 -3.31 18.67
N MET A 175 22.45 -2.85 17.96
CA MET A 175 21.36 -3.72 17.50
C MET A 175 21.87 -4.84 16.60
N ALA A 176 22.74 -4.54 15.63
CA ALA A 176 23.31 -5.54 14.73
C ALA A 176 24.10 -6.62 15.48
N GLN A 177 24.91 -6.22 16.47
CA GLN A 177 25.64 -7.17 17.33
C GLN A 177 24.69 -7.98 18.20
N PHE A 178 23.67 -7.34 18.77
CA PHE A 178 22.68 -7.97 19.63
C PHE A 178 21.86 -9.03 18.89
N HIS A 179 21.35 -8.70 17.70
CA HIS A 179 20.61 -9.62 16.84
C HIS A 179 21.46 -10.81 16.40
N GLU A 180 22.77 -10.61 16.14
CA GLU A 180 23.69 -11.70 15.81
C GLU A 180 23.82 -12.69 16.98
N LYS A 181 23.92 -12.21 18.22
CA LYS A 181 23.98 -13.09 19.41
C LYS A 181 22.69 -13.92 19.57
N ILE A 182 21.52 -13.29 19.43
CA ILE A 182 20.23 -14.00 19.53
C ILE A 182 20.10 -15.04 18.42
N TYR A 183 20.42 -14.68 17.18
CA TYR A 183 20.43 -15.61 16.06
C TYR A 183 21.32 -16.82 16.33
N GLN A 184 22.54 -16.61 16.84
CA GLN A 184 23.45 -17.69 17.17
C GLN A 184 22.89 -18.59 18.28
N MET A 185 22.28 -18.04 19.32
CA MET A 185 21.62 -18.82 20.38
C MET A 185 20.53 -19.73 19.80
N LEU A 186 19.61 -19.17 19.00
CA LEU A 186 18.53 -19.96 18.36
C LEU A 186 19.09 -21.01 17.41
N LYS A 187 20.11 -20.66 16.63
CA LYS A 187 20.79 -21.60 15.72
C LYS A 187 21.42 -22.77 16.47
N ASN A 188 22.13 -22.50 17.57
CA ASN A 188 22.73 -23.56 18.38
C ASN A 188 21.65 -24.53 18.87
N LEU A 189 20.56 -24.01 19.45
CA LEU A 189 19.45 -24.83 19.97
C LEU A 189 18.76 -25.67 18.88
N LEU A 190 18.59 -25.12 17.68
CA LEU A 190 18.00 -25.83 16.54
C LEU A 190 18.90 -26.95 15.99
N GLN A 191 20.22 -26.83 16.14
CA GLN A 191 21.21 -27.76 15.56
C GLN A 191 21.72 -28.81 16.56
N LEU A 192 21.53 -28.59 17.85
CA LEU A 192 22.16 -29.40 18.91
C LEU A 192 21.60 -30.83 19.02
N SER A 193 20.27 -30.98 19.07
CA SER A 193 19.62 -32.29 19.10
C SER A 193 18.19 -32.22 18.58
N PRO A 194 17.60 -33.35 18.10
CA PRO A 194 16.20 -33.38 17.68
C PRO A 194 15.22 -32.98 18.79
N GLN A 195 15.52 -33.31 20.05
CA GLN A 195 14.68 -32.95 21.19
C GLN A 195 14.72 -31.44 21.47
N THR A 196 15.92 -30.85 21.51
CA THR A 196 16.12 -29.41 21.69
C THR A 196 15.44 -28.64 20.56
N LYS A 197 15.62 -29.09 19.31
CA LYS A 197 14.97 -28.54 18.12
C LYS A 197 13.44 -28.54 18.25
N HIS A 198 12.85 -29.69 18.58
CA HIS A 198 11.39 -29.80 18.76
C HIS A 198 10.90 -28.83 19.85
N ARG A 199 11.55 -28.81 21.01
CA ARG A 199 11.14 -27.95 22.13
C ARG A 199 11.26 -26.46 21.82
N ILE A 200 12.31 -26.00 21.14
CA ILE A 200 12.44 -24.58 20.78
C ILE A 200 11.45 -24.17 19.68
N LEU A 201 11.15 -25.06 18.73
CA LEU A 201 10.12 -24.80 17.71
C LEU A 201 8.72 -24.79 18.34
N SER A 202 8.41 -25.69 19.28
CA SER A 202 7.18 -25.64 20.09
C SER A 202 7.08 -24.33 20.86
N TRP A 203 8.18 -23.87 21.46
CA TRP A 203 8.20 -22.58 22.15
C TRP A 203 7.88 -21.42 21.20
N LEU A 204 8.49 -21.39 20.01
CA LEU A 204 8.23 -20.37 18.98
C LEU A 204 6.77 -20.41 18.52
N GLY A 205 6.26 -21.59 18.13
CA GLY A 205 4.89 -21.74 17.64
C GLY A 205 3.83 -21.36 18.68
N ASN A 206 4.01 -21.80 19.93
CA ASN A 206 3.11 -21.42 21.03
C ASN A 206 3.22 -19.92 21.38
N CYS A 207 4.43 -19.35 21.36
CA CYS A 207 4.66 -17.92 21.60
C CYS A 207 3.90 -17.06 20.58
N LEU A 208 4.02 -17.41 19.30
CA LEU A 208 3.34 -16.72 18.21
C LEU A 208 1.82 -16.87 18.30
N HIS A 209 1.33 -18.08 18.60
CA HIS A 209 -0.09 -18.34 18.78
C HIS A 209 -0.70 -17.54 19.93
N ALA A 210 -0.04 -17.53 21.11
CA ALA A 210 -0.48 -16.78 22.29
C ALA A 210 -0.50 -15.25 22.07
N ASN A 211 0.20 -14.78 21.04
CA ASN A 211 0.29 -13.37 20.67
C ASN A 211 -0.45 -13.02 19.37
N ALA A 212 -1.23 -13.94 18.80
CA ALA A 212 -2.00 -13.74 17.57
C ALA A 212 -3.00 -12.56 17.64
N GLY A 213 -3.40 -12.15 18.86
CA GLY A 213 -4.27 -11.00 19.05
C GLY A 213 -3.64 -9.63 18.79
N ARG A 214 -2.31 -9.53 18.63
CA ARG A 214 -1.57 -8.26 18.51
C ARG A 214 -1.94 -7.41 17.27
N THR A 215 -2.36 -8.04 16.19
CA THR A 215 -2.71 -7.38 14.91
C THR A 215 -4.21 -7.14 14.76
N LYS A 216 -5.05 -7.64 15.68
CA LYS A 216 -6.50 -7.45 15.62
C LYS A 216 -6.89 -6.00 15.93
N ILE A 217 -7.87 -5.47 15.20
CA ILE A 217 -8.33 -4.06 15.30
C ILE A 217 -8.64 -3.63 16.75
N TRP A 218 -9.27 -4.50 17.54
CA TRP A 218 -9.64 -4.22 18.93
C TRP A 218 -8.42 -4.07 19.86
N ALA A 219 -7.29 -4.72 19.57
CA ALA A 219 -6.06 -4.58 20.36
C ALA A 219 -5.46 -3.16 20.24
N ASN A 220 -5.80 -2.40 19.20
CA ASN A 220 -5.41 -1.00 19.03
C ASN A 220 -6.40 -0.01 19.69
N GLN A 221 -7.57 -0.46 20.12
CA GLN A 221 -8.65 0.36 20.70
C GLN A 221 -8.85 0.12 22.21
N MET A 222 -8.21 -0.90 22.76
CA MET A 222 -8.31 -1.25 24.17
C MET A 222 -7.61 -0.22 25.07
N PRO A 223 -8.15 0.04 26.29
CA PRO A 223 -7.46 0.80 27.32
C PRO A 223 -6.06 0.22 27.60
N GLU A 224 -5.09 1.08 27.95
CA GLU A 224 -3.68 0.70 28.10
C GLU A 224 -3.42 -0.49 29.05
N ILE A 225 -4.35 -0.74 29.97
CA ILE A 225 -4.32 -1.83 30.95
C ILE A 225 -4.32 -3.22 30.27
N PHE A 226 -4.94 -3.36 29.09
CA PHE A 226 -4.98 -4.65 28.37
C PHE A 226 -3.75 -4.90 27.48
N PHE A 227 -2.85 -3.92 27.29
CA PHE A 227 -1.54 -4.18 26.66
C PHE A 227 -0.70 -5.19 27.46
N GLN A 228 -1.05 -5.43 28.71
CA GLN A 228 -0.38 -6.40 29.58
C GLN A 228 -0.66 -7.87 29.23
N MET A 229 -1.46 -8.19 28.20
CA MET A 229 -1.71 -9.59 27.81
C MET A 229 -0.72 -10.15 26.78
N TYR A 230 0.03 -9.29 26.08
CA TYR A 230 0.93 -9.68 24.99
C TYR A 230 2.38 -9.31 25.30
N ALA A 231 3.31 -9.98 24.61
CA ALA A 231 4.72 -9.58 24.62
C ALA A 231 4.90 -8.25 23.88
N SER A 232 5.95 -7.49 24.21
CA SER A 232 6.24 -6.14 23.73
C SER A 232 6.62 -6.06 22.24
N ASP A 233 6.57 -4.87 21.65
CA ASP A 233 7.02 -4.66 20.27
C ASP A 233 8.54 -4.88 20.11
N ALA A 234 9.33 -4.57 21.15
CA ALA A 234 10.76 -4.87 21.21
C ALA A 234 11.04 -6.37 21.08
N PHE A 235 10.27 -7.19 21.81
CA PHE A 235 10.33 -8.65 21.73
C PHE A 235 10.19 -9.16 20.30
N PHE A 236 9.15 -8.70 19.59
CA PHE A 236 8.85 -9.18 18.24
C PHE A 236 9.82 -8.66 17.17
N LEU A 237 10.33 -7.43 17.30
CA LEU A 237 11.38 -6.94 16.40
C LEU A 237 12.66 -7.77 16.53
N ASN A 238 13.11 -8.01 17.76
CA ASN A 238 14.34 -8.76 18.01
C ASN A 238 14.20 -10.24 17.61
N LEU A 239 13.05 -10.85 17.90
CA LEU A 239 12.75 -12.21 17.43
C LEU A 239 12.69 -12.27 15.90
N GLY A 240 12.00 -11.32 15.28
CA GLY A 240 11.90 -11.19 13.82
C GLY A 240 13.26 -11.06 13.16
N ALA A 241 14.16 -10.23 13.71
CA ALA A 241 15.53 -10.07 13.21
C ALA A 241 16.34 -11.38 13.26
N ALA A 242 16.21 -12.15 14.36
CA ALA A 242 16.90 -13.42 14.50
C ALA A 242 16.33 -14.51 13.56
N LEU A 243 15.01 -14.60 13.42
CA LEU A 243 14.36 -15.53 12.49
C LEU A 243 14.63 -15.17 11.02
N LEU A 244 14.68 -13.87 10.69
CA LEU A 244 15.12 -13.37 9.39
C LEU A 244 16.53 -13.86 9.03
N ARG A 245 17.46 -13.86 9.99
CA ARG A 245 18.82 -14.40 9.82
C ARG A 245 18.81 -15.91 9.55
N LEU A 246 17.97 -16.67 10.25
CA LEU A 246 17.79 -18.12 10.00
C LEU A 246 17.25 -18.42 8.60
N CYS A 247 16.50 -17.50 7.99
CA CYS A 247 15.97 -17.66 6.64
C CYS A 247 16.96 -17.31 5.51
N GLN A 248 18.02 -16.53 5.80
CA GLN A 248 18.97 -16.07 4.78
C GLN A 248 19.59 -17.17 3.89
N PRO A 249 19.88 -18.40 4.39
CA PRO A 249 20.44 -19.46 3.55
C PRO A 249 19.59 -19.86 2.35
N PHE A 250 18.27 -19.59 2.37
CA PHE A 250 17.35 -19.88 1.27
C PHE A 250 16.64 -18.64 0.70
N CYS A 251 16.82 -17.45 1.28
CA CYS A 251 16.29 -16.18 0.77
C CYS A 251 17.16 -15.61 -0.35
N LYS A 252 17.25 -16.34 -1.46
CA LYS A 252 17.84 -15.85 -2.72
C LYS A 252 16.80 -16.01 -3.81
N PRO A 253 16.63 -15.05 -4.75
CA PRO A 253 15.58 -15.12 -5.76
C PRO A 253 15.60 -16.39 -6.61
N ARG A 254 16.75 -17.05 -6.76
CA ARG A 254 16.92 -18.30 -7.51
C ARG A 254 17.25 -19.52 -6.66
N SER A 255 16.86 -19.52 -5.39
CA SER A 255 17.12 -20.65 -4.48
C SER A 255 16.14 -21.80 -4.73
N PRO A 256 16.59 -23.01 -5.13
CA PRO A 256 15.70 -24.16 -5.28
C PRO A 256 15.12 -24.62 -3.93
N ARG A 257 15.84 -24.35 -2.82
CA ARG A 257 15.37 -24.64 -1.46
C ARG A 257 14.14 -23.82 -1.08
N LEU A 258 13.91 -22.67 -1.72
CA LEU A 258 12.72 -21.88 -1.45
C LEU A 258 11.46 -22.56 -2.01
N LEU A 259 11.58 -23.23 -3.15
CA LEU A 259 10.49 -23.93 -3.83
C LEU A 259 10.10 -25.25 -3.15
N THR A 260 10.84 -25.68 -2.12
CA THR A 260 10.41 -26.78 -1.24
C THR A 260 9.41 -26.33 -0.16
N PHE A 261 8.99 -25.06 -0.17
CA PHE A 261 7.91 -24.58 0.68
C PHE A 261 6.60 -25.27 0.32
N ASP A 262 5.92 -25.78 1.34
CA ASP A 262 4.63 -26.44 1.18
C ASP A 262 3.53 -25.62 1.90
N PRO A 263 2.64 -24.95 1.16
CA PRO A 263 1.61 -24.10 1.75
C PRO A 263 0.52 -24.90 2.48
N THR A 264 0.37 -26.21 2.26
CA THR A 264 -0.63 -27.00 3.02
C THR A 264 -0.33 -27.03 4.52
N TYR A 265 0.90 -26.71 4.92
CA TYR A 265 1.27 -26.48 6.32
C TYR A 265 0.33 -25.49 7.02
N CYS A 266 -0.08 -24.42 6.34
CA CYS A 266 -0.95 -23.38 6.89
C CYS A 266 -2.42 -23.80 7.01
N ALA A 267 -2.82 -24.90 6.35
CA ALA A 267 -4.18 -25.43 6.38
C ALA A 267 -4.38 -26.55 7.43
N LEU A 268 -3.30 -26.97 8.10
CA LEU A 268 -3.37 -27.99 9.14
C LEU A 268 -4.13 -27.49 10.36
N LYS A 269 -5.08 -28.29 10.81
CA LYS A 269 -5.78 -28.10 12.08
C LYS A 269 -4.84 -28.41 13.26
N GLU A 270 -5.28 -28.04 14.47
CA GLU A 270 -4.55 -28.36 15.69
C GLU A 270 -4.21 -29.85 15.80
N LEU A 271 -2.92 -30.13 15.94
CA LEU A 271 -2.33 -31.46 16.10
C LEU A 271 -1.98 -31.72 17.56
N ASN A 272 -2.01 -32.99 17.99
CA ASN A 272 -1.48 -33.38 19.30
C ASN A 272 0.07 -33.35 19.32
N GLU A 273 0.69 -33.44 20.50
CA GLU A 273 2.17 -33.32 20.61
C GLU A 273 2.95 -34.38 19.82
N GLU A 274 2.43 -35.62 19.74
CA GLU A 274 3.07 -36.71 19.01
C GLU A 274 3.01 -36.49 17.49
N GLU A 275 1.87 -35.99 17.00
CA GLU A 275 1.67 -35.59 15.61
C GLU A 275 2.52 -34.37 15.24
N GLN A 276 2.60 -33.36 16.11
CA GLN A 276 3.46 -32.19 15.90
C GLN A 276 4.93 -32.62 15.73
N ARG A 277 5.39 -33.55 16.58
CA ARG A 277 6.75 -34.06 16.55
C ARG A 277 7.02 -34.92 15.32
N SER A 278 6.10 -35.80 14.94
CA SER A 278 6.28 -36.70 13.80
C SER A 278 6.15 -35.99 12.45
N LYS A 279 5.23 -35.02 12.34
CA LYS A 279 4.99 -34.25 11.11
C LYS A 279 5.88 -33.01 10.96
N ASN A 280 6.62 -32.61 12.00
CA ASN A 280 7.34 -31.32 12.09
C ASN A 280 6.38 -30.14 11.83
N VAL A 281 5.45 -29.95 12.77
CA VAL A 281 4.48 -28.84 12.71
C VAL A 281 4.34 -28.26 14.10
N HIS A 282 4.84 -27.06 14.32
CA HIS A 282 4.83 -26.42 15.63
C HIS A 282 3.98 -25.14 15.70
N MET A 283 3.73 -24.51 14.56
CA MET A 283 2.88 -23.32 14.47
C MET A 283 1.40 -23.71 14.55
N LYS A 284 0.58 -22.92 15.24
CA LYS A 284 -0.84 -23.21 15.51
C LYS A 284 -1.76 -22.07 15.09
N GLY A 285 -2.97 -22.40 14.67
CA GLY A 285 -4.05 -21.43 14.42
C GLY A 285 -3.99 -20.74 13.05
N LEU A 286 -3.12 -21.19 12.13
CA LEU A 286 -3.01 -20.63 10.78
C LEU A 286 -4.23 -20.97 9.91
N GLU A 287 -4.93 -22.06 10.22
CA GLU A 287 -6.14 -22.49 9.52
C GLU A 287 -7.31 -21.50 9.69
N LYS A 288 -7.18 -20.56 10.64
CA LYS A 288 -8.15 -19.49 10.91
C LYS A 288 -7.83 -18.20 10.14
N GLU A 289 -6.66 -18.11 9.52
CA GLU A 289 -6.25 -16.95 8.74
C GLU A 289 -6.91 -16.95 7.36
N THR A 290 -7.24 -15.77 6.85
CA THR A 290 -7.72 -15.61 5.47
C THR A 290 -6.58 -15.91 4.51
N CYS A 291 -6.85 -16.71 3.48
CA CYS A 291 -5.88 -17.04 2.43
C CYS A 291 -6.11 -16.21 1.16
N LEU A 292 -5.09 -16.14 0.30
CA LEU A 292 -5.12 -15.33 -0.93
C LEU A 292 -6.33 -15.63 -1.80
N ILE A 293 -6.78 -16.89 -1.83
CA ILE A 293 -8.05 -17.30 -2.42
C ILE A 293 -8.79 -18.24 -1.46
N PRO A 294 -10.12 -18.31 -1.52
CA PRO A 294 -10.88 -19.25 -0.73
C PRO A 294 -10.64 -20.70 -1.18
N ALA A 295 -10.53 -21.63 -0.24
CA ALA A 295 -10.48 -23.05 -0.55
C ALA A 295 -11.82 -23.51 -1.16
N THR A 296 -11.76 -24.21 -2.29
CA THR A 296 -12.93 -24.84 -2.92
C THR A 296 -13.40 -26.03 -2.10
N THR A 297 -14.70 -26.08 -1.79
CA THR A 297 -15.34 -27.08 -0.92
C THR A 297 -15.26 -28.54 -1.41
N GLU A 298 -14.86 -28.75 -2.67
CA GLU A 298 -14.96 -30.05 -3.34
C GLU A 298 -13.67 -30.90 -3.28
N GLN A 299 -12.54 -30.37 -2.78
CA GLN A 299 -11.27 -31.11 -2.70
C GLN A 299 -10.62 -30.95 -1.33
N GLU A 300 -10.50 -32.05 -0.57
CA GLU A 300 -9.65 -32.06 0.62
C GLU A 300 -8.16 -31.94 0.20
N PRO A 301 -7.38 -31.08 0.86
CA PRO A 301 -5.94 -30.97 0.61
C PRO A 301 -5.23 -32.30 0.88
N GLU A 302 -4.33 -32.69 -0.02
CA GLU A 302 -3.38 -33.76 0.23
C GLU A 302 -2.24 -33.20 1.10
N PHE A 303 -2.21 -33.59 2.37
CA PHE A 303 -1.18 -33.12 3.30
C PHE A 303 0.09 -33.97 3.20
N ALA A 304 1.25 -33.31 3.24
CA ALA A 304 2.53 -34.00 3.33
C ALA A 304 2.64 -34.85 4.62
N PRO A 305 3.35 -36.00 4.57
CA PRO A 305 3.56 -36.86 5.75
C PRO A 305 4.44 -36.17 6.81
N SER A 306 5.35 -35.30 6.39
CA SER A 306 6.16 -34.45 7.26
C SER A 306 6.63 -33.22 6.50
N TYR A 307 6.75 -32.08 7.19
CA TYR A 307 7.23 -30.84 6.61
C TYR A 307 8.72 -30.64 6.88
N ASN A 308 9.37 -29.90 6.00
CA ASN A 308 10.78 -29.56 6.14
C ASN A 308 10.96 -28.29 7.00
N LEU A 309 12.17 -28.11 7.52
CA LEU A 309 12.50 -26.95 8.36
C LEU A 309 12.44 -25.62 7.60
N VAL A 310 12.56 -25.62 6.26
CA VAL A 310 12.43 -24.40 5.46
C VAL A 310 11.00 -23.88 5.54
N THR A 311 10.00 -24.75 5.39
CA THR A 311 8.58 -24.42 5.55
C THR A 311 8.30 -23.84 6.93
N GLU A 312 8.72 -24.53 7.99
CA GLU A 312 8.51 -24.05 9.36
C GLU A 312 9.18 -22.69 9.61
N ASN A 313 10.46 -22.55 9.28
CA ASN A 313 11.19 -21.31 9.49
C ASN A 313 10.56 -20.16 8.72
N LEU A 314 10.11 -20.41 7.49
CA LEU A 314 9.49 -19.38 6.68
C LEU A 314 8.17 -18.90 7.30
N VAL A 315 7.30 -19.82 7.69
CA VAL A 315 6.01 -19.51 8.31
C VAL A 315 6.19 -18.80 9.64
N LEU A 316 7.06 -19.31 10.52
CA LEU A 316 7.37 -18.68 11.80
C LEU A 316 7.92 -17.25 11.60
N THR A 317 8.81 -17.06 10.62
CA THR A 317 9.38 -15.74 10.33
C THR A 317 8.33 -14.77 9.79
N GLN A 318 7.54 -15.17 8.79
CA GLN A 318 6.51 -14.31 8.21
C GLN A 318 5.45 -13.91 9.23
N TYR A 319 5.01 -14.85 10.05
CA TYR A 319 4.03 -14.55 11.09
C TYR A 319 4.63 -13.69 12.21
N THR A 320 5.91 -13.87 12.56
CA THR A 320 6.61 -12.96 13.49
C THR A 320 6.69 -11.53 12.95
N LEU A 321 6.97 -11.36 11.66
CA LEU A 321 6.98 -10.03 11.00
C LEU A 321 5.60 -9.40 10.98
N HIS A 322 4.55 -10.19 10.78
CA HIS A 322 3.16 -9.74 10.84
C HIS A 322 2.79 -9.23 12.26
N LEU A 323 3.14 -9.98 13.31
CA LEU A 323 2.88 -9.59 14.70
C LEU A 323 3.81 -8.48 15.24
N GLY A 324 4.93 -8.21 14.55
CA GLY A 324 5.98 -7.29 14.96
C GLY A 324 6.10 -6.07 14.06
N PHE A 325 6.84 -6.23 12.96
CA PHE A 325 7.21 -5.15 12.04
C PHE A 325 5.99 -4.48 11.41
N HIS A 326 5.04 -5.26 10.89
CA HIS A 326 3.80 -4.76 10.27
C HIS A 326 2.99 -3.89 11.24
N ARG A 327 2.70 -4.42 12.44
CA ARG A 327 2.00 -3.68 13.50
C ARG A 327 2.72 -2.37 13.86
N LEU A 328 4.04 -2.40 13.99
CA LEU A 328 4.83 -1.20 14.33
C LEU A 328 4.83 -0.16 13.21
N HIS A 329 4.84 -0.59 11.95
CA HIS A 329 4.73 0.31 10.81
C HIS A 329 3.43 1.13 10.87
N ASP A 330 2.29 0.46 11.10
CA ASP A 330 0.99 1.10 11.29
C ASP A 330 0.98 2.12 12.43
N GLN A 331 1.56 1.75 13.57
CA GLN A 331 1.70 2.67 14.70
C GLN A 331 2.58 3.87 14.36
N MET A 332 3.68 3.64 13.64
CA MET A 332 4.60 4.70 13.22
C MET A 332 3.93 5.71 12.28
N ILE A 333 3.05 5.25 11.37
CA ILE A 333 2.26 6.14 10.51
C ILE A 333 1.35 7.04 11.36
N LYS A 334 0.63 6.47 12.34
CA LYS A 334 -0.24 7.21 13.27
C LYS A 334 0.55 8.19 14.13
N LEU A 335 1.70 7.78 14.66
CA LEU A 335 2.61 8.63 15.43
C LEU A 335 3.06 9.84 14.60
N ASN A 336 3.45 9.63 13.34
CA ASN A 336 3.86 10.72 12.46
C ASN A 336 2.70 11.71 12.17
N GLN A 337 1.47 11.22 11.98
CA GLN A 337 0.30 12.09 11.80
C GLN A 337 0.01 12.92 13.06
N SER A 338 0.11 12.30 14.24
CA SER A 338 -0.04 12.99 15.53
C SER A 338 1.07 14.03 15.76
N LEU A 339 2.32 13.72 15.43
CA LEU A 339 3.43 14.68 15.48
C LEU A 339 3.18 15.89 14.60
N HIS A 340 2.72 15.69 13.37
CA HIS A 340 2.43 16.80 12.47
C HIS A 340 1.31 17.70 13.02
N ARG A 341 0.21 17.11 13.51
CA ARG A 341 -0.89 17.85 14.15
C ARG A 341 -0.42 18.65 15.37
N LEU A 342 0.37 18.02 16.24
CA LEU A 342 0.89 18.64 17.45
C LEU A 342 1.89 19.76 17.14
N GLN A 343 2.71 19.59 16.11
CA GLN A 343 3.64 20.62 15.65
C GLN A 343 2.92 21.88 15.16
N VAL A 344 1.81 21.72 14.41
CA VAL A 344 0.97 22.84 13.96
C VAL A 344 0.34 23.54 15.17
N ALA A 345 -0.31 22.79 16.05
CA ALA A 345 -0.95 23.34 17.25
C ALA A 345 0.04 24.07 18.18
N TRP A 346 1.25 23.52 18.35
CA TRP A 346 2.29 24.15 19.15
C TRP A 346 2.74 25.50 18.55
N ARG A 347 2.94 25.56 17.22
CA ARG A 347 3.30 26.82 16.53
C ARG A 347 2.22 27.90 16.68
N GLU A 348 0.95 27.52 16.55
CA GLU A 348 -0.18 28.45 16.73
C GLU A 348 -0.28 28.95 18.17
N ALA A 349 -0.12 28.06 19.15
CA ALA A 349 -0.09 28.43 20.57
C ALA A 349 1.07 29.37 20.90
N GLN A 350 2.23 29.18 20.26
CA GLN A 350 3.39 30.06 20.42
C GLN A 350 3.15 31.44 19.81
N GLN A 351 2.52 31.52 18.63
CA GLN A 351 2.17 32.79 17.98
C GLN A 351 1.10 33.58 18.76
N SER A 352 0.19 32.88 19.43
CA SER A 352 -0.87 33.47 20.26
C SER A 352 -0.46 33.72 21.72
N SER A 353 0.82 33.47 22.09
CA SER A 353 1.33 33.57 23.47
C SER A 353 0.47 32.81 24.50
N SER A 354 -0.07 31.65 24.11
CA SER A 354 -0.93 30.84 24.96
C SER A 354 -0.12 30.13 26.05
N PRO A 355 -0.61 30.07 27.31
CA PRO A 355 0.04 29.31 28.39
C PRO A 355 0.05 27.79 28.13
N SER A 356 -0.70 27.30 27.14
CA SER A 356 -0.68 25.90 26.72
C SER A 356 0.53 25.51 25.87
N ALA A 357 1.30 26.48 25.37
CA ALA A 357 2.42 26.23 24.45
C ALA A 357 3.51 25.33 25.06
N ASP A 358 3.81 25.49 26.36
CA ASP A 358 4.80 24.65 27.04
C ASP A 358 4.36 23.20 27.22
N ASN A 359 3.07 22.98 27.53
CA ASN A 359 2.49 21.64 27.60
C ASN A 359 2.50 20.95 26.22
N LEU A 360 2.12 21.68 25.16
CA LEU A 360 2.18 21.15 23.78
C LEU A 360 3.61 20.82 23.35
N ARG A 361 4.59 21.65 23.76
CA ARG A 361 6.01 21.37 23.54
C ARG A 361 6.45 20.10 24.25
N GLU A 362 6.10 19.92 25.52
CA GLU A 362 6.46 18.72 26.28
C GLU A 362 5.85 17.45 25.66
N GLN A 363 4.58 17.50 25.25
CA GLN A 363 3.94 16.41 24.52
C GLN A 363 4.64 16.12 23.19
N PHE A 364 5.08 17.16 22.48
CA PHE A 364 5.80 17.01 21.21
C PHE A 364 7.15 16.33 21.41
N GLU A 365 7.91 16.73 22.44
CA GLU A 365 9.20 16.10 22.78
C GLU A 365 9.01 14.62 23.10
N ARG A 366 8.04 14.28 23.96
CA ARG A 366 7.72 12.90 24.32
C ARG A 366 7.38 12.06 23.08
N LEU A 367 6.49 12.57 22.22
CA LEU A 367 6.06 11.86 21.02
C LEU A 367 7.19 11.72 19.98
N MET A 368 8.07 12.72 19.89
CA MET A 368 9.23 12.70 18.99
C MET A 368 10.26 11.69 19.45
N THR A 369 10.53 11.60 20.76
CA THR A 369 11.41 10.56 21.34
C THR A 369 10.90 9.16 21.03
N ILE A 370 9.58 8.93 21.15
CA ILE A 370 8.94 7.66 20.76
C ILE A 370 9.16 7.40 19.27
N TYR A 371 8.84 8.37 18.42
CA TYR A 371 8.97 8.22 16.97
C TYR A 371 10.40 7.95 16.52
N LEU A 372 11.40 8.66 17.05
CA LEU A 372 12.81 8.45 16.71
C LEU A 372 13.32 7.10 17.20
N SER A 373 12.89 6.67 18.39
CA SER A 373 13.22 5.35 18.93
C SER A 373 12.64 4.24 18.06
N THR A 374 11.36 4.36 17.67
CA THR A 374 10.69 3.41 16.75
C THR A 374 11.33 3.40 15.37
N LYS A 375 11.60 4.58 14.80
CA LYS A 375 12.31 4.71 13.52
C LYS A 375 13.65 3.97 13.58
N THR A 376 14.46 4.27 14.59
CA THR A 376 15.80 3.70 14.75
C THR A 376 15.73 2.18 14.85
N ALA A 377 14.82 1.65 15.67
CA ALA A 377 14.66 0.20 15.82
C ALA A 377 14.25 -0.51 14.51
N MET A 378 13.41 0.14 13.69
CA MET A 378 12.90 -0.44 12.44
C MET A 378 13.83 -0.25 11.24
N THR A 379 14.83 0.63 11.34
CA THR A 379 15.71 1.02 10.23
C THR A 379 17.14 0.50 10.36
N GLU A 380 17.38 -0.48 11.24
CA GLU A 380 18.68 -1.14 11.33
C GLU A 380 19.06 -1.73 9.94
N PRO A 381 20.17 -1.30 9.33
CA PRO A 381 20.47 -1.59 7.92
C PRO A 381 20.52 -3.09 7.58
N GLN A 382 21.09 -3.91 8.46
CA GLN A 382 21.29 -5.32 8.19
C GLN A 382 19.99 -6.13 8.30
N MET A 383 19.12 -5.78 9.25
CA MET A 383 17.75 -6.29 9.38
C MET A 383 16.93 -5.90 8.15
N LEU A 384 17.00 -4.64 7.70
CA LEU A 384 16.31 -4.20 6.48
C LEU A 384 16.80 -4.98 5.24
N GLN A 385 18.10 -5.19 5.08
CA GLN A 385 18.64 -5.99 3.99
C GLN A 385 18.13 -7.44 4.04
N ASN A 386 18.13 -8.05 5.24
CA ASN A 386 17.62 -9.41 5.43
C ASN A 386 16.12 -9.51 5.12
N CYS A 387 15.34 -8.50 5.53
CA CYS A 387 13.92 -8.40 5.25
C CYS A 387 13.68 -8.25 3.74
N LEU A 388 14.45 -7.39 3.06
CA LEU A 388 14.39 -7.25 1.61
C LEU A 388 14.65 -8.57 0.89
N HIS A 389 15.70 -9.31 1.26
CA HIS A 389 15.97 -10.63 0.67
C HIS A 389 14.80 -11.60 0.88
N LEU A 390 14.19 -11.60 2.07
CA LEU A 390 13.03 -12.43 2.37
C LEU A 390 11.83 -12.02 1.51
N GLN A 391 11.46 -10.74 1.47
CA GLN A 391 10.26 -10.29 0.75
C GLN A 391 10.40 -10.43 -0.77
N VAL A 392 11.60 -10.24 -1.32
CA VAL A 392 11.87 -10.50 -2.73
C VAL A 392 11.78 -12.00 -3.03
N SER A 393 12.29 -12.84 -2.13
CA SER A 393 12.13 -14.29 -2.24
C SER A 393 10.65 -14.69 -2.17
N MET A 394 9.85 -14.05 -1.31
CA MET A 394 8.41 -14.28 -1.26
C MET A 394 7.71 -13.87 -2.55
N ALA A 395 8.09 -12.73 -3.14
CA ALA A 395 7.56 -12.32 -4.44
C ALA A 395 7.77 -13.43 -5.48
N VAL A 396 8.98 -14.00 -5.53
CA VAL A 396 9.29 -15.12 -6.42
C VAL A 396 8.46 -16.36 -6.08
N LEU A 397 8.42 -16.77 -4.82
CA LEU A 397 7.67 -17.96 -4.39
C LEU A 397 6.18 -17.84 -4.73
N LEU A 398 5.56 -16.70 -4.41
CA LEU A 398 4.14 -16.46 -4.71
C LEU A 398 3.87 -16.43 -6.21
N VAL A 399 4.78 -15.86 -7.01
CA VAL A 399 4.69 -15.92 -8.49
C VAL A 399 4.78 -17.37 -8.99
N GLN A 400 5.69 -18.18 -8.44
CA GLN A 400 5.83 -19.59 -8.83
C GLN A 400 4.60 -20.42 -8.48
N LEU A 401 4.03 -20.22 -7.29
CA LEU A 401 2.77 -20.84 -6.88
C LEU A 401 1.61 -20.38 -7.77
N ALA A 402 1.56 -19.08 -8.11
CA ALA A 402 0.55 -18.54 -9.00
C ALA A 402 0.61 -19.15 -10.41
N ILE A 403 1.78 -19.40 -10.98
CA ILE A 403 1.89 -20.05 -12.29
C ILE A 403 1.74 -21.58 -12.24
N GLY A 404 1.42 -22.16 -11.07
CA GLY A 404 1.19 -23.59 -10.89
C GLY A 404 2.47 -24.43 -10.82
N ASN A 405 3.63 -23.84 -10.51
CA ASN A 405 4.86 -24.60 -10.36
C ASN A 405 4.84 -25.46 -9.09
N GLN A 406 5.00 -26.78 -9.26
CA GLN A 406 5.11 -27.77 -8.19
C GLN A 406 6.54 -28.35 -8.06
N GLY A 407 7.46 -27.96 -8.95
CA GLY A 407 8.83 -28.44 -8.98
C GLY A 407 9.78 -27.58 -8.13
N THR A 408 11.01 -28.08 -7.98
CA THR A 408 12.10 -27.37 -7.27
C THR A 408 12.94 -26.48 -8.18
N GLU A 409 12.59 -26.41 -9.46
CA GLU A 409 13.24 -25.55 -10.46
C GLU A 409 12.34 -24.36 -10.79
N LEU A 410 12.95 -23.21 -11.06
CA LEU A 410 12.20 -22.01 -11.42
C LEU A 410 11.65 -22.13 -12.84
N VAL A 411 10.37 -21.82 -12.99
CA VAL A 411 9.71 -21.69 -14.28
C VAL A 411 9.70 -20.21 -14.67
N ASP A 412 10.14 -19.91 -15.90
CA ASP A 412 10.13 -18.55 -16.43
C ASP A 412 8.69 -18.04 -16.59
N LEU A 413 8.48 -16.76 -16.26
CA LEU A 413 7.18 -16.13 -16.38
C LEU A 413 6.82 -15.89 -17.85
N THR A 414 5.70 -16.44 -18.28
CA THR A 414 5.14 -16.25 -19.62
C THR A 414 3.66 -15.90 -19.54
N PHE A 415 3.18 -15.09 -20.48
CA PHE A 415 1.77 -14.71 -20.59
C PHE A 415 1.19 -15.18 -21.95
N PRO A 416 -0.13 -15.44 -22.05
CA PRO A 416 -1.12 -15.41 -20.96
C PRO A 416 -0.87 -16.49 -19.91
N LEU A 417 -1.31 -16.24 -18.67
CA LEU A 417 -1.15 -17.20 -17.57
C LEU A 417 -2.09 -18.39 -17.78
N SER A 418 -1.64 -19.60 -17.44
CA SER A 418 -2.47 -20.80 -17.47
C SER A 418 -3.58 -20.74 -16.41
N GLU A 419 -4.73 -21.34 -16.72
CA GLU A 419 -5.75 -21.67 -15.71
C GLU A 419 -5.15 -22.66 -14.69
N VAL A 420 -5.42 -22.45 -13.41
CA VAL A 420 -4.86 -23.28 -12.33
C VAL A 420 -5.99 -24.00 -11.61
N GLU A 421 -6.16 -25.30 -11.91
CA GLU A 421 -7.22 -26.14 -11.34
C GLU A 421 -7.04 -26.40 -9.82
N LYS A 422 -5.79 -26.55 -9.36
CA LYS A 422 -5.44 -26.72 -7.93
C LYS A 422 -4.54 -25.58 -7.49
N ASN A 423 -5.14 -24.59 -6.86
CA ASN A 423 -4.43 -23.35 -6.60
C ASN A 423 -3.86 -23.37 -5.17
N ALA A 424 -2.56 -23.66 -5.06
CA ALA A 424 -1.82 -23.70 -3.81
C ALA A 424 -1.94 -22.38 -3.00
N LEU A 425 -2.29 -21.28 -3.67
CA LEU A 425 -2.63 -20.00 -3.07
C LEU A 425 -3.82 -20.07 -2.08
N ALA A 426 -4.67 -21.10 -2.19
CA ALA A 426 -5.78 -21.35 -1.25
C ALA A 426 -5.31 -21.71 0.16
N TYR A 427 -4.05 -22.08 0.31
CA TYR A 427 -3.42 -22.39 1.58
C TYR A 427 -2.33 -21.38 1.95
N VAL A 428 -2.23 -20.26 1.22
CA VAL A 428 -1.30 -19.17 1.54
C VAL A 428 -2.06 -18.07 2.26
N PRO A 429 -1.79 -17.81 3.56
CA PRO A 429 -2.39 -16.70 4.28
C PRO A 429 -2.11 -15.34 3.64
N GLU A 430 -3.08 -14.43 3.69
CA GLU A 430 -2.99 -13.09 3.09
C GLU A 430 -1.82 -12.28 3.66
N PHE A 431 -1.45 -12.50 4.93
CA PHE A 431 -0.35 -11.76 5.57
C PHE A 431 1.01 -11.96 4.87
N PHE A 432 1.20 -13.02 4.08
CA PHE A 432 2.42 -13.19 3.28
C PHE A 432 2.58 -12.08 2.24
N ALA A 433 1.50 -11.76 1.52
CA ALA A 433 1.49 -10.67 0.55
C ALA A 433 1.38 -9.30 1.25
N ASP A 434 0.68 -9.24 2.40
CA ASP A 434 0.54 -8.00 3.16
C ASP A 434 1.89 -7.51 3.74
N ASN A 435 2.66 -8.41 4.34
CA ASN A 435 4.03 -8.15 4.83
C ASN A 435 4.95 -7.63 3.72
N LEU A 436 4.88 -8.24 2.54
CA LEU A 436 5.64 -7.81 1.37
C LEU A 436 5.25 -6.37 1.01
N GLY A 437 3.95 -6.10 0.89
CA GLY A 437 3.46 -4.77 0.52
C GLY A 437 3.86 -3.68 1.51
N ASP A 438 3.64 -3.91 2.80
CA ASP A 438 4.01 -2.95 3.85
C ASP A 438 5.48 -2.65 3.88
N PHE A 439 6.32 -3.67 3.69
CA PHE A 439 7.75 -3.49 3.72
C PHE A 439 8.24 -2.54 2.61
N PHE A 440 7.75 -2.69 1.37
CA PHE A 440 8.14 -1.80 0.27
C PHE A 440 7.61 -0.37 0.44
N ILE A 441 6.39 -0.22 0.97
CA ILE A 441 5.82 1.09 1.32
C ILE A 441 6.66 1.75 2.42
N PHE A 442 7.08 0.99 3.43
CA PHE A 442 7.98 1.45 4.48
C PHE A 442 9.33 1.91 3.92
N LEU A 443 9.95 1.12 3.04
CA LEU A 443 11.24 1.46 2.44
C LEU A 443 11.20 2.79 1.70
N ARG A 444 10.16 3.04 0.91
CA ARG A 444 10.00 4.32 0.17
C ARG A 444 10.08 5.55 1.06
N ARG A 445 9.59 5.43 2.30
CA ARG A 445 9.50 6.53 3.26
C ARG A 445 10.73 6.66 4.17
N PHE A 446 11.33 5.55 4.56
CA PHE A 446 12.35 5.52 5.61
C PHE A 446 13.73 5.04 5.16
N ALA A 447 13.83 4.36 4.02
CA ALA A 447 15.06 3.75 3.52
C ALA A 447 15.09 3.70 1.97
N ASP A 448 14.77 4.82 1.31
CA ASP A 448 14.66 4.89 -0.16
C ASP A 448 15.98 4.49 -0.88
N ASP A 449 17.13 4.77 -0.26
CA ASP A 449 18.47 4.39 -0.75
C ASP A 449 18.62 2.86 -0.94
N LEU A 450 17.91 2.05 -0.14
CA LEU A 450 17.94 0.60 -0.24
C LEU A 450 17.27 0.09 -1.53
N LEU A 451 16.21 0.77 -1.98
CA LEU A 451 15.52 0.45 -3.23
C LEU A 451 16.40 0.75 -4.44
N GLU A 452 17.18 1.82 -4.36
CA GLU A 452 18.10 2.23 -5.43
C GLU A 452 19.27 1.26 -5.60
N THR A 453 19.82 0.76 -4.50
CA THR A 453 20.95 -0.19 -4.53
C THR A 453 20.56 -1.62 -4.87
N SER A 454 19.26 -1.98 -4.81
CA SER A 454 18.76 -3.35 -4.94
C SER A 454 17.96 -3.60 -6.22
N ALA A 455 18.36 -2.99 -7.34
CA ALA A 455 17.53 -2.98 -8.54
C ALA A 455 17.23 -4.36 -9.16
N ASP A 456 18.15 -5.31 -9.06
CA ASP A 456 17.92 -6.68 -9.57
C ASP A 456 16.74 -7.36 -8.85
N SER A 457 16.47 -6.94 -7.61
CA SER A 457 15.32 -7.43 -6.83
C SER A 457 13.99 -6.87 -7.32
N LEU A 458 13.97 -5.68 -7.94
CA LEU A 458 12.75 -4.98 -8.31
C LEU A 458 11.98 -5.66 -9.43
N GLU A 459 12.67 -6.33 -10.35
CA GLU A 459 12.03 -7.09 -11.42
C GLU A 459 11.09 -8.17 -10.84
N HIS A 460 11.51 -8.86 -9.78
CA HIS A 460 10.67 -9.85 -9.09
C HIS A 460 9.43 -9.22 -8.42
N ILE A 461 9.55 -7.98 -7.93
CA ILE A 461 8.40 -7.24 -7.40
C ILE A 461 7.45 -6.83 -8.51
N LEU A 462 7.97 -6.40 -9.66
CA LEU A 462 7.13 -6.11 -10.84
C LEU A 462 6.39 -7.36 -11.32
N HIS A 463 7.03 -8.54 -11.34
CA HIS A 463 6.36 -9.80 -11.66
C HIS A 463 5.20 -10.07 -10.70
N PHE A 464 5.44 -9.94 -9.39
CA PHE A 464 4.42 -10.13 -8.36
C PHE A 464 3.24 -9.16 -8.54
N VAL A 465 3.50 -7.86 -8.69
CA VAL A 465 2.45 -6.85 -8.94
C VAL A 465 1.68 -7.16 -10.24
N THR A 466 2.39 -7.50 -11.32
CA THR A 466 1.76 -7.79 -12.62
C THR A 466 0.75 -8.94 -12.53
N ILE A 467 1.07 -10.00 -11.78
CA ILE A 467 0.21 -11.19 -11.67
C ILE A 467 -0.95 -10.95 -10.71
N PHE A 468 -0.70 -10.35 -9.54
CA PHE A 468 -1.71 -10.34 -8.47
C PHE A 468 -2.62 -9.10 -8.49
N THR A 469 -2.15 -7.94 -8.95
CA THR A 469 -2.92 -6.69 -8.87
C THR A 469 -4.24 -6.76 -9.62
N GLY A 470 -4.22 -7.29 -10.84
CA GLY A 470 -5.40 -7.38 -11.70
C GLY A 470 -6.14 -8.73 -11.63
N ASP A 471 -5.71 -9.70 -10.82
CA ASP A 471 -6.21 -11.08 -10.94
C ASP A 471 -6.97 -11.54 -9.69
N VAL A 472 -8.30 -11.53 -9.78
CA VAL A 472 -9.22 -11.96 -8.72
C VAL A 472 -9.12 -13.45 -8.41
N ASP A 473 -8.68 -14.26 -9.39
CA ASP A 473 -8.57 -15.72 -9.27
C ASP A 473 -7.25 -16.13 -8.58
N ARG A 474 -6.36 -15.16 -8.33
CA ARG A 474 -5.07 -15.35 -7.63
C ARG A 474 -4.99 -14.59 -6.32
N MET A 475 -5.75 -13.51 -6.19
CA MET A 475 -5.90 -12.76 -4.95
C MET A 475 -7.32 -12.20 -4.84
N LYS A 476 -8.14 -12.83 -4.01
CA LYS A 476 -9.56 -12.48 -3.89
C LYS A 476 -9.76 -11.13 -3.22
N ASN A 477 -8.96 -10.83 -2.18
CA ASN A 477 -9.10 -9.62 -1.36
C ASN A 477 -8.81 -8.35 -2.19
N PRO A 478 -9.82 -7.49 -2.45
CA PRO A 478 -9.66 -6.28 -3.25
C PRO A 478 -8.80 -5.22 -2.56
N HIS A 479 -8.77 -5.16 -1.23
CA HIS A 479 -7.95 -4.20 -0.49
C HIS A 479 -6.46 -4.53 -0.62
N LEU A 480 -6.13 -5.82 -0.57
CA LEU A 480 -4.75 -6.28 -0.77
C LEU A 480 -4.29 -6.04 -2.21
N ARG A 481 -5.14 -6.30 -3.21
CA ARG A 481 -4.86 -5.96 -4.61
C ARG A 481 -4.67 -4.46 -4.82
N ALA A 482 -5.50 -3.63 -4.19
CA ALA A 482 -5.38 -2.18 -4.25
C ALA A 482 -4.08 -1.67 -3.60
N LYS A 483 -3.66 -2.26 -2.47
CA LYS A 483 -2.39 -1.97 -1.81
C LYS A 483 -1.20 -2.22 -2.73
N LEU A 484 -1.27 -3.19 -3.65
CA LEU A 484 -0.21 -3.43 -4.64
C LEU A 484 0.00 -2.25 -5.60
N ALA A 485 -1.00 -1.38 -5.81
CA ALA A 485 -0.79 -0.14 -6.54
C ALA A 485 0.08 0.85 -5.73
N GLU A 486 -0.09 0.92 -4.41
CA GLU A 486 0.78 1.69 -3.53
C GLU A 486 2.20 1.12 -3.50
N VAL A 487 2.35 -0.22 -3.51
CA VAL A 487 3.66 -0.88 -3.66
C VAL A 487 4.31 -0.49 -4.98
N LEU A 488 3.55 -0.49 -6.08
CA LEU A 488 4.06 -0.09 -7.39
C LEU A 488 4.51 1.37 -7.41
N GLU A 489 3.76 2.29 -6.79
CA GLU A 489 4.18 3.68 -6.62
C GLU A 489 5.46 3.78 -5.77
N ALA A 490 5.53 2.99 -4.69
CA ALA A 490 6.68 2.98 -3.77
C ALA A 490 7.98 2.52 -4.44
N VAL A 491 7.92 1.57 -5.38
CA VAL A 491 9.11 1.09 -6.08
C VAL A 491 9.40 1.84 -7.40
N MET A 492 8.46 2.67 -7.87
CA MET A 492 8.62 3.48 -9.08
C MET A 492 9.71 4.56 -8.90
N PRO A 493 10.45 4.93 -9.97
CA PRO A 493 11.40 6.04 -9.91
C PRO A 493 10.72 7.37 -9.57
N HIS A 494 11.44 8.27 -8.89
CA HIS A 494 10.95 9.62 -8.61
C HIS A 494 10.78 10.45 -9.89
N MET A 495 9.62 11.10 -10.04
CA MET A 495 9.31 11.93 -11.22
C MET A 495 9.91 13.35 -11.14
N ASP A 496 10.13 13.89 -9.94
CA ASP A 496 10.33 15.34 -9.73
C ASP A 496 11.70 15.75 -9.17
N GLN A 497 12.69 14.86 -9.08
CA GLN A 497 14.01 15.28 -8.60
C GLN A 497 14.76 16.06 -9.69
N VAL A 498 14.83 17.39 -9.52
CA VAL A 498 15.74 18.28 -10.23
C VAL A 498 17.14 17.66 -10.18
N GLN A 499 17.69 17.41 -11.37
CA GLN A 499 19.02 16.84 -11.56
C GLN A 499 20.04 17.57 -10.69
N ASN A 500 20.46 16.94 -9.59
CA ASN A 500 21.62 17.41 -8.85
C ASN A 500 22.86 16.82 -9.54
N PRO A 501 23.67 17.60 -10.28
CA PRO A 501 24.70 17.06 -11.17
C PRO A 501 25.81 16.26 -10.46
N LEU A 502 25.91 16.42 -9.13
CA LEU A 502 26.91 15.78 -8.28
C LEU A 502 26.53 14.35 -7.86
N VAL A 503 25.28 13.93 -8.06
CA VAL A 503 24.82 12.56 -7.75
C VAL A 503 24.60 11.81 -9.07
N SER A 504 25.69 11.41 -9.70
CA SER A 504 25.70 10.56 -10.92
C SER A 504 25.21 9.11 -10.67
N SER A 505 24.79 8.79 -9.45
CA SER A 505 24.37 7.46 -9.00
C SER A 505 22.88 7.55 -8.67
N VAL A 506 21.91 6.97 -9.36
CA VAL A 506 21.68 5.53 -9.58
C VAL A 506 20.39 5.51 -10.43
N PHE A 507 20.45 5.26 -11.74
CA PHE A 507 19.23 5.14 -12.58
C PHE A 507 18.67 3.72 -12.57
N HIS A 508 18.91 2.95 -11.51
CA HIS A 508 18.69 1.51 -11.57
C HIS A 508 17.21 1.17 -11.51
N ARG A 509 16.40 1.85 -10.68
CA ARG A 509 14.92 1.77 -10.74
C ARG A 509 14.40 2.07 -12.14
N LYS A 510 14.82 3.21 -12.72
CA LYS A 510 14.38 3.64 -14.05
C LYS A 510 14.75 2.62 -15.14
N ARG A 511 15.95 2.05 -15.07
CA ARG A 511 16.40 1.00 -15.98
C ARG A 511 15.46 -0.20 -15.94
N VAL A 512 15.15 -0.72 -14.75
CA VAL A 512 14.30 -1.90 -14.57
C VAL A 512 12.90 -1.67 -15.16
N PHE A 513 12.26 -0.55 -14.87
CA PHE A 513 10.95 -0.21 -15.43
C PHE A 513 10.98 -0.06 -16.95
N CYS A 514 11.99 0.61 -17.51
CA CYS A 514 12.10 0.77 -18.96
C CYS A 514 12.40 -0.56 -19.69
N SER A 515 13.10 -1.50 -19.06
CA SER A 515 13.45 -2.81 -19.65
C SER A 515 12.51 -3.94 -19.25
N TYR A 516 11.43 -3.67 -18.52
CA TYR A 516 10.55 -4.70 -17.98
C TYR A 516 9.79 -5.41 -19.11
N ARG A 517 10.04 -6.73 -19.27
CA ARG A 517 9.54 -7.54 -20.39
C ARG A 517 8.01 -7.61 -20.45
N HIS A 518 7.34 -7.54 -19.30
CA HIS A 518 5.89 -7.68 -19.18
C HIS A 518 5.19 -6.34 -18.94
N ALA A 519 5.79 -5.24 -19.38
CA ALA A 519 5.24 -3.88 -19.25
C ALA A 519 3.78 -3.77 -19.71
N ALA A 520 3.43 -4.44 -20.81
CA ALA A 520 2.06 -4.44 -21.33
C ALA A 520 1.03 -4.98 -20.33
N TYR A 521 1.32 -6.12 -19.71
CA TYR A 521 0.46 -6.77 -18.72
C TYR A 521 0.41 -5.98 -17.40
N LEU A 522 1.49 -5.29 -17.02
CA LEU A 522 1.49 -4.45 -15.83
C LEU A 522 0.59 -3.22 -16.01
N ALA A 523 0.60 -2.60 -17.19
CA ALA A 523 -0.33 -1.51 -17.51
C ALA A 523 -1.79 -1.97 -17.51
N GLU A 524 -2.06 -3.15 -18.08
CA GLU A 524 -3.41 -3.75 -18.06
C GLU A 524 -3.86 -4.08 -16.63
N ALA A 525 -3.00 -4.69 -15.81
CA ALA A 525 -3.29 -5.01 -14.42
C ALA A 525 -3.65 -3.77 -13.59
N LEU A 526 -2.96 -2.64 -13.82
CA LEU A 526 -3.26 -1.37 -13.17
C LEU A 526 -4.65 -0.84 -13.54
N ILE A 527 -5.01 -0.89 -14.83
CA ILE A 527 -6.34 -0.47 -15.30
C ILE A 527 -7.43 -1.42 -14.78
N LYS A 528 -7.14 -2.73 -14.74
CA LYS A 528 -8.06 -3.75 -14.21
C LYS A 528 -8.36 -3.53 -12.74
N VAL A 529 -7.34 -3.33 -11.89
CA VAL A 529 -7.58 -3.03 -10.47
C VAL A 529 -8.31 -1.71 -10.26
N PHE A 530 -8.05 -0.67 -11.08
CA PHE A 530 -8.77 0.60 -11.00
C PHE A 530 -10.28 0.41 -11.18
N VAL A 531 -10.67 -0.49 -12.09
CA VAL A 531 -12.06 -0.83 -12.39
C VAL A 531 -12.66 -1.76 -11.33
N ASP A 532 -11.89 -2.73 -10.82
CA ASP A 532 -12.37 -3.72 -9.86
C ASP A 532 -12.63 -3.16 -8.44
N ILE A 533 -11.94 -2.09 -8.04
CA ILE A 533 -12.10 -1.47 -6.70
C ILE A 533 -13.32 -0.54 -6.57
N GLU A 534 -14.29 -0.66 -7.49
CA GLU A 534 -15.57 0.05 -7.39
C GLU A 534 -16.46 -0.67 -6.36
N PHE A 535 -16.34 -0.29 -5.08
CA PHE A 535 -17.16 -0.85 -4.00
C PHE A 535 -18.58 -0.26 -4.04
N THR A 536 -19.58 -1.07 -4.38
CA THR A 536 -20.99 -0.65 -4.39
C THR A 536 -21.66 -0.98 -3.05
N GLY A 537 -22.21 0.03 -2.34
CA GLY A 537 -23.24 -0.18 -1.31
C GLY A 537 -23.02 0.49 0.06
N ASP A 538 -21.79 0.73 0.50
CA ASP A 538 -21.48 1.35 1.81
C ASP A 538 -20.80 2.73 1.66
N PRO A 539 -21.33 3.81 2.27
CA PRO A 539 -20.71 5.13 2.25
C PRO A 539 -19.25 5.17 2.74
N HIS A 540 -18.87 4.37 3.73
CA HIS A 540 -17.48 4.30 4.20
C HIS A 540 -16.55 3.69 3.15
N GLN A 541 -17.05 2.73 2.37
CA GLN A 541 -16.28 2.11 1.28
C GLN A 541 -16.23 3.00 0.04
N PHE A 542 -17.24 3.85 -0.16
CA PHE A 542 -17.32 4.76 -1.30
C PHE A 542 -16.14 5.74 -1.33
N GLU A 543 -15.80 6.40 -0.22
CA GLU A 543 -14.64 7.31 -0.19
C GLU A 543 -13.30 6.57 -0.18
N GLN A 544 -13.28 5.34 0.34
CA GLN A 544 -12.08 4.52 0.43
C GLN A 544 -11.48 4.23 -0.96
N LYS A 545 -12.31 4.09 -2.00
CA LYS A 545 -11.85 3.86 -3.38
C LYS A 545 -10.91 4.95 -3.89
N PHE A 546 -11.13 6.21 -3.49
CA PHE A 546 -10.28 7.32 -3.89
C PHE A 546 -8.89 7.22 -3.27
N ASN A 547 -8.79 6.76 -2.02
CA ASN A 547 -7.50 6.49 -1.38
C ASN A 547 -6.73 5.39 -2.12
N TYR A 548 -7.42 4.34 -2.58
CA TYR A 548 -6.82 3.28 -3.39
C TYR A 548 -6.42 3.74 -4.80
N ARG A 549 -7.19 4.63 -5.42
CA ARG A 549 -6.88 5.20 -6.76
C ARG A 549 -5.76 6.22 -6.74
N ARG A 550 -5.55 6.92 -5.62
CA ARG A 550 -4.52 7.96 -5.47
C ARG A 550 -3.13 7.54 -5.97
N PRO A 551 -2.54 6.40 -5.57
CA PRO A 551 -1.23 5.97 -6.08
C PRO A 551 -1.24 5.62 -7.58
N MET A 552 -2.40 5.31 -8.17
CA MET A 552 -2.51 4.92 -9.58
C MET A 552 -2.29 6.10 -10.53
N TYR A 553 -2.63 7.33 -10.17
CA TYR A 553 -2.50 8.49 -11.07
C TYR A 553 -1.05 8.84 -11.41
N PRO A 554 -0.11 8.94 -10.44
CA PRO A 554 1.32 9.08 -10.74
C PRO A 554 1.86 7.92 -11.59
N ILE A 555 1.42 6.68 -11.33
CA ILE A 555 1.86 5.49 -12.08
C ILE A 555 1.36 5.57 -13.53
N LEU A 556 0.09 5.87 -13.76
CA LEU A 556 -0.48 6.04 -15.11
C LEU A 556 0.25 7.14 -15.88
N ARG A 557 0.55 8.28 -15.23
CA ARG A 557 1.33 9.37 -15.83
C ARG A 557 2.73 8.92 -16.23
N TYR A 558 3.41 8.16 -15.37
CA TYR A 558 4.74 7.62 -15.66
C TYR A 558 4.71 6.61 -16.81
N MET A 559 3.80 5.63 -16.75
CA MET A 559 3.58 4.62 -17.79
C MET A 559 3.27 5.26 -19.14
N TRP A 560 2.45 6.32 -19.17
CA TRP A 560 2.16 7.06 -20.40
C TRP A 560 3.40 7.72 -21.01
N GLY A 561 4.40 8.04 -20.19
CA GLY A 561 5.70 8.55 -20.61
C GLY A 561 6.62 7.53 -21.27
N ILE A 562 6.32 6.23 -21.18
CA ILE A 562 7.17 5.13 -21.66
C ILE A 562 6.43 4.32 -22.73
N ASP A 563 7.08 4.10 -23.87
CA ASP A 563 6.45 3.52 -25.07
C ASP A 563 5.86 2.12 -24.83
N SER A 564 6.61 1.21 -24.17
CA SER A 564 6.18 -0.17 -23.92
C SER A 564 4.90 -0.30 -23.10
N TYR A 565 4.65 0.63 -22.16
CA TYR A 565 3.42 0.68 -21.39
C TYR A 565 2.31 1.41 -22.16
N ARG A 566 2.64 2.53 -22.80
CA ARG A 566 1.69 3.34 -23.58
C ARG A 566 1.06 2.55 -24.73
N GLU A 567 1.83 1.71 -25.41
CA GLU A 567 1.33 0.83 -26.49
C GLU A 567 0.24 -0.13 -25.98
N SER A 568 0.41 -0.70 -24.79
CA SER A 568 -0.62 -1.55 -24.17
C SER A 568 -1.91 -0.79 -23.86
N ILE A 569 -1.79 0.42 -23.28
CA ILE A 569 -2.95 1.28 -23.01
C ILE A 569 -3.67 1.65 -24.31
N LYS A 570 -2.93 1.95 -25.38
CA LYS A 570 -3.50 2.19 -26.72
C LYS A 570 -4.21 0.93 -27.26
N ALA A 571 -3.62 -0.26 -27.11
CA ALA A 571 -4.25 -1.50 -27.54
C ALA A 571 -5.57 -1.79 -26.80
N LEU A 572 -5.63 -1.51 -25.50
CA LEU A 572 -6.88 -1.62 -24.71
C LEU A 572 -7.94 -0.62 -25.19
N ALA A 573 -7.54 0.60 -25.55
CA ALA A 573 -8.42 1.60 -26.13
C ALA A 573 -8.92 1.21 -27.53
N ASP A 574 -8.04 0.66 -28.38
CA ASP A 574 -8.40 0.16 -29.72
C ASP A 574 -9.41 -0.99 -29.64
N TYR A 575 -9.19 -1.92 -28.71
CA TYR A 575 -10.14 -2.99 -28.46
C TYR A 575 -11.48 -2.44 -27.98
N ALA A 576 -11.48 -1.45 -27.08
CA ALA A 576 -12.70 -0.81 -26.61
C ALA A 576 -13.46 -0.11 -27.74
N SER A 577 -12.76 0.60 -28.64
CA SER A 577 -13.37 1.32 -29.75
C SER A 577 -14.04 0.39 -30.76
N LYS A 578 -13.52 -0.84 -30.93
CA LYS A 578 -14.11 -1.85 -31.82
C LYS A 578 -15.28 -2.61 -31.19
N ASN A 579 -15.41 -2.57 -29.86
CA ASN A 579 -16.36 -3.38 -29.09
C ASN A 579 -17.25 -2.52 -28.18
N LEU A 580 -17.60 -1.30 -28.61
CA LEU A 580 -18.42 -0.36 -27.83
C LEU A 580 -19.80 -0.91 -27.47
N GLU A 581 -20.37 -1.74 -28.36
CA GLU A 581 -21.71 -2.33 -28.21
C GLU A 581 -21.69 -3.76 -27.67
N ALA A 582 -20.54 -4.25 -27.18
CA ALA A 582 -20.45 -5.58 -26.59
C ALA A 582 -21.33 -5.67 -25.33
N MET A 583 -21.97 -6.84 -25.13
CA MET A 583 -22.82 -7.12 -23.96
C MET A 583 -22.11 -6.80 -22.64
N ASN A 584 -20.81 -7.09 -22.57
CA ASN A 584 -19.94 -6.68 -21.47
C ASN A 584 -19.03 -5.55 -21.95
N PRO A 585 -19.16 -4.33 -21.40
CA PRO A 585 -18.33 -3.19 -21.80
C PRO A 585 -16.83 -3.51 -21.65
N PRO A 586 -16.00 -3.22 -22.67
CA PRO A 586 -14.56 -3.45 -22.63
C PRO A 586 -13.89 -2.76 -21.44
N LEU A 587 -12.79 -3.34 -20.95
CA LEU A 587 -12.08 -2.86 -19.76
C LEU A 587 -11.76 -1.35 -19.81
N PHE A 588 -11.18 -0.89 -20.92
CA PHE A 588 -10.80 0.51 -21.06
C PHE A 588 -12.00 1.46 -21.11
N LEU A 589 -13.13 1.01 -21.68
CA LEU A 589 -14.37 1.79 -21.68
C LEU A 589 -14.93 1.96 -20.27
N ARG A 590 -14.91 0.87 -19.47
CA ARG A 590 -15.27 0.91 -18.04
C ARG A 590 -14.34 1.84 -17.25
N PHE A 591 -13.04 1.78 -17.52
CA PHE A 591 -12.05 2.68 -16.92
C PHE A 591 -12.35 4.16 -17.19
N LEU A 592 -12.56 4.55 -18.47
CA LEU A 592 -12.90 5.94 -18.81
C LEU A 592 -14.21 6.39 -18.18
N ASN A 593 -15.22 5.51 -18.13
CA ASN A 593 -16.49 5.79 -17.49
C ASN A 593 -16.31 6.12 -15.99
N LEU A 594 -15.57 5.27 -15.27
CA LEU A 594 -15.28 5.47 -13.85
C LEU A 594 -14.44 6.72 -13.60
N LEU A 595 -13.44 6.97 -14.45
CA LEU A 595 -12.58 8.15 -14.35
C LEU A 595 -13.38 9.46 -14.50
N MET A 596 -14.37 9.50 -15.40
CA MET A 596 -15.26 10.66 -15.53
C MET A 596 -16.22 10.80 -14.34
N ASN A 597 -16.76 9.68 -13.84
CA ASN A 597 -17.62 9.71 -12.64
C ASN A 597 -16.86 10.24 -11.43
N ASP A 598 -15.62 9.80 -11.25
CA ASP A 598 -14.73 10.29 -10.21
C ASP A 598 -14.45 11.78 -10.37
N ALA A 599 -14.15 12.24 -11.60
CA ALA A 599 -13.91 13.66 -11.87
C ALA A 599 -15.13 14.52 -11.49
N ILE A 600 -16.34 14.10 -11.90
CA ILE A 600 -17.62 14.74 -11.55
C ILE A 600 -17.76 14.85 -10.04
N PHE A 601 -17.70 13.72 -9.34
CA PHE A 601 -17.89 13.68 -7.89
C PHE A 601 -16.84 14.51 -7.13
N LEU A 602 -15.56 14.28 -7.42
CA LEU A 602 -14.47 14.88 -6.66
C LEU A 602 -14.44 16.39 -6.77
N LEU A 603 -14.66 16.91 -7.98
CA LEU A 603 -14.61 18.36 -8.20
C LEU A 603 -15.90 19.04 -7.69
N ASP A 604 -17.05 18.37 -7.72
CA ASP A 604 -18.27 18.88 -7.07
C ASP A 604 -18.12 19.01 -5.56
N GLU A 605 -17.62 17.96 -4.90
CA GLU A 605 -17.37 18.01 -3.46
C GLU A 605 -16.31 19.06 -3.10
N ALA A 606 -15.23 19.17 -3.88
CA ALA A 606 -14.24 20.22 -3.71
C ALA A 606 -14.87 21.63 -3.77
N ILE A 607 -15.72 21.88 -4.77
CA ILE A 607 -16.45 23.15 -4.95
C ILE A 607 -17.37 23.42 -3.74
N GLN A 608 -18.12 22.42 -3.28
CA GLN A 608 -19.02 22.54 -2.13
C GLN A 608 -18.25 22.86 -0.84
N TYR A 609 -17.15 22.15 -0.55
CA TYR A 609 -16.35 22.41 0.65
C TYR A 609 -15.68 23.79 0.59
N LEU A 610 -15.12 24.21 -0.55
CA LEU A 610 -14.54 25.55 -0.71
C LEU A 610 -15.58 26.66 -0.46
N SER A 611 -16.82 26.48 -0.94
CA SER A 611 -17.92 27.41 -0.67
C SER A 611 -18.25 27.47 0.82
N LYS A 612 -18.35 26.32 1.51
CA LYS A 612 -18.60 26.25 2.97
C LYS A 612 -17.47 26.91 3.77
N ILE A 613 -16.21 26.63 3.42
CA ILE A 613 -15.03 27.25 4.03
C ILE A 613 -15.08 28.77 3.87
N LYS A 614 -15.39 29.26 2.66
CA LYS A 614 -15.47 30.70 2.40
C LYS A 614 -16.53 31.37 3.28
N ILE A 615 -17.71 30.76 3.40
CA ILE A 615 -18.79 31.27 4.26
C ILE A 615 -18.30 31.37 5.70
N GLN A 616 -17.72 30.29 6.24
CA GLN A 616 -17.20 30.28 7.61
C GLN A 616 -16.04 31.27 7.83
N GLN A 617 -15.16 31.46 6.85
CA GLN A 617 -14.09 32.47 6.90
C GLN A 617 -14.67 33.89 6.97
N ILE A 618 -15.75 34.17 6.23
CA ILE A 618 -16.44 35.47 6.28
C ILE A 618 -17.13 35.69 7.63
N GLU A 619 -17.85 34.69 8.15
CA GLU A 619 -18.48 34.75 9.49
C GLU A 619 -17.43 35.06 10.56
N LYS A 620 -16.28 34.35 10.51
CA LYS A 620 -15.16 34.53 11.43
C LYS A 620 -14.57 35.94 11.32
N ASP A 621 -14.34 36.44 10.10
CA ASP A 621 -13.75 37.77 9.87
C ASP A 621 -14.66 38.92 10.28
N ARG A 622 -15.98 38.71 10.27
CA ARG A 622 -16.98 39.67 10.73
C ARG A 622 -17.12 39.70 12.26
N GLY A 623 -16.39 38.86 12.99
CA GLY A 623 -16.50 38.74 14.44
C GLY A 623 -17.78 38.04 14.91
N GLU A 624 -18.52 37.39 14.01
CA GLU A 624 -19.77 36.69 14.37
C GLU A 624 -19.49 35.53 15.35
N TRP A 625 -18.28 34.97 15.32
CA TRP A 625 -17.85 33.88 16.21
C TRP A 625 -17.53 34.35 17.63
N ASP A 626 -17.21 35.63 17.82
CA ASP A 626 -16.91 36.17 19.15
C ASP A 626 -18.17 36.34 20.01
N ALA A 627 -19.34 36.38 19.37
CA ALA A 627 -20.64 36.39 20.03
C ALA A 627 -21.14 34.97 20.41
N LEU A 628 -20.46 33.91 19.99
CA LEU A 628 -20.85 32.52 20.27
C LEU A 628 -20.34 32.03 21.62
N SER A 629 -20.97 31.00 22.19
CA SER A 629 -20.43 30.32 23.37
C SER A 629 -19.11 29.64 23.05
N THR A 630 -18.32 29.36 24.09
CA THR A 630 -17.03 28.69 23.97
C THR A 630 -17.12 27.30 23.35
N GLU A 631 -18.19 26.53 23.62
CA GLU A 631 -18.40 25.23 22.97
C GLU A 631 -18.74 25.39 21.48
N LEU A 632 -19.66 26.28 21.13
CA LEU A 632 -20.11 26.46 19.76
C LEU A 632 -19.00 27.02 18.86
N ARG A 633 -18.16 27.91 19.42
CA ARG A 633 -16.97 28.41 18.75
C ARG A 633 -15.97 27.29 18.45
N ARG A 634 -15.70 26.40 19.42
CA ARG A 634 -14.84 25.23 19.21
C ARG A 634 -15.41 24.29 18.14
N GLU A 635 -16.72 24.09 18.11
CA GLU A 635 -17.39 23.27 17.10
C GLU A 635 -17.24 23.88 15.70
N LYS A 636 -17.46 25.20 15.55
CA LYS A 636 -17.22 25.94 14.30
C LYS A 636 -15.76 25.87 13.86
N GLU A 637 -14.81 26.02 14.79
CA GLU A 637 -13.37 25.88 14.51
C GLU A 637 -13.01 24.46 14.04
N ALA A 638 -13.53 23.43 14.71
CA ALA A 638 -13.34 22.04 14.32
C ALA A 638 -13.96 21.73 12.95
N SER A 639 -15.16 22.26 12.68
CA SER A 639 -15.83 22.14 11.38
C SER A 639 -15.01 22.78 10.26
N LEU A 640 -14.46 23.98 10.48
CA LEU A 640 -13.61 24.66 9.50
C LEU A 640 -12.36 23.83 9.15
N GLN A 641 -11.70 23.26 10.17
CA GLN A 641 -10.55 22.39 9.97
C GLN A 641 -10.92 21.11 9.22
N MET A 642 -12.05 20.48 9.56
CA MET A 642 -12.56 19.29 8.88
C MET A 642 -12.86 19.57 7.40
N PHE A 643 -13.57 20.66 7.11
CA PHE A 643 -13.84 21.06 5.72
C PHE A 643 -12.55 21.37 4.97
N GLY A 644 -11.57 22.00 5.61
CA GLY A 644 -10.26 22.25 5.01
C GLY A 644 -9.54 20.96 4.58
N GLN A 645 -9.52 19.94 5.44
CA GLN A 645 -8.92 18.64 5.14
C GLN A 645 -9.65 17.93 3.99
N LEU A 646 -10.98 17.93 4.01
CA LEU A 646 -11.81 17.33 2.96
C LEU A 646 -11.65 18.06 1.62
N ALA A 647 -11.69 19.40 1.63
CA ALA A 647 -11.46 20.20 0.43
C ALA A 647 -10.08 19.90 -0.18
N ARG A 648 -9.04 19.81 0.66
CA ARG A 648 -7.69 19.50 0.22
C ARG A 648 -7.60 18.15 -0.48
N PHE A 649 -8.17 17.11 0.13
CA PHE A 649 -8.21 15.77 -0.46
C PHE A 649 -8.90 15.78 -1.82
N HIS A 650 -10.11 16.33 -1.89
CA HIS A 650 -10.91 16.37 -3.12
C HIS A 650 -10.23 17.20 -4.22
N ASN A 651 -9.57 18.31 -3.88
CA ASN A 651 -8.80 19.12 -4.82
C ASN A 651 -7.61 18.36 -5.41
N ILE A 652 -6.82 17.67 -4.57
CA ILE A 652 -5.69 16.85 -5.04
C ILE A 652 -6.19 15.80 -6.03
N MET A 653 -7.21 15.04 -5.64
CA MET A 653 -7.76 13.97 -6.46
C MET A 653 -8.39 14.51 -7.76
N SER A 654 -9.08 15.65 -7.71
CA SER A 654 -9.63 16.31 -8.90
C SER A 654 -8.55 16.72 -9.90
N ASN A 655 -7.45 17.32 -9.42
CA ASN A 655 -6.31 17.69 -10.26
C ASN A 655 -5.68 16.45 -10.94
N GLU A 656 -5.47 15.38 -10.18
CA GLU A 656 -4.90 14.12 -10.72
C GLU A 656 -5.83 13.49 -11.76
N THR A 657 -7.14 13.49 -11.51
CA THR A 657 -8.16 12.90 -12.41
C THR A 657 -8.28 13.68 -13.71
N ILE A 658 -8.42 15.02 -13.65
CA ILE A 658 -8.48 15.88 -14.84
C ILE A 658 -7.15 15.87 -15.60
N GLY A 659 -6.01 15.87 -14.90
CA GLY A 659 -4.70 15.72 -15.52
C GLY A 659 -4.55 14.40 -16.27
N THR A 660 -5.16 13.32 -15.74
CA THR A 660 -5.19 12.02 -16.41
C THR A 660 -5.99 12.04 -17.71
N LEU A 661 -7.18 12.63 -17.68
CA LEU A 661 -7.99 12.85 -18.90
C LEU A 661 -7.24 13.72 -19.93
N ALA A 662 -6.52 14.75 -19.48
CA ALA A 662 -5.78 15.64 -20.36
C ALA A 662 -4.66 14.93 -21.13
N PHE A 663 -3.89 14.04 -20.49
CA PHE A 663 -2.86 13.31 -21.23
C PHE A 663 -3.41 12.16 -22.07
N LEU A 664 -4.49 11.49 -21.63
CA LEU A 664 -5.12 10.41 -22.41
C LEU A 664 -5.73 10.94 -23.72
N THR A 665 -6.26 12.17 -23.70
CA THR A 665 -6.79 12.84 -24.90
C THR A 665 -5.70 13.38 -25.82
N SER A 666 -4.49 13.63 -25.30
CA SER A 666 -3.40 14.23 -26.08
C SER A 666 -2.78 13.32 -27.16
N GLY A 667 -3.01 12.00 -27.12
CA GLY A 667 -2.52 11.01 -28.10
C GLY A 667 -0.99 10.81 -28.22
N LYS A 668 -0.21 11.78 -27.72
CA LYS A 668 1.24 12.00 -27.83
C LYS A 668 1.86 11.54 -29.15
N ASP A 669 1.92 12.49 -30.08
CA ASP A 669 2.99 12.64 -31.07
C ASP A 669 3.77 13.96 -30.83
N SER A 670 3.89 14.35 -29.55
CA SER A 670 4.45 15.64 -29.11
C SER A 670 5.65 15.50 -28.15
N SER A 671 6.44 14.42 -28.29
CA SER A 671 7.73 14.23 -27.60
C SER A 671 8.87 15.11 -28.14
N LEU A 672 8.61 16.00 -29.10
CA LEU A 672 9.62 16.91 -29.67
C LEU A 672 9.72 18.30 -29.01
N GLN A 673 8.96 18.62 -27.94
CA GLN A 673 8.97 19.97 -27.35
C GLN A 673 9.50 20.12 -25.92
N LEU A 674 10.03 19.08 -25.27
CA LEU A 674 10.84 19.27 -24.06
C LEU A 674 12.21 18.59 -24.16
N GLY A 675 13.18 19.37 -24.64
CA GLY A 675 14.58 19.34 -24.25
C GLY A 675 15.32 17.99 -24.29
N VAL A 676 16.00 17.71 -25.41
CA VAL A 676 17.46 17.48 -25.52
C VAL A 676 17.73 17.12 -26.99
N ARG A 677 18.39 18.02 -27.71
CA ARG A 677 19.00 17.71 -29.00
C ARG A 677 20.10 16.66 -28.76
N ARG A 678 19.94 15.44 -29.27
CA ARG A 678 21.07 14.57 -29.62
C ARG A 678 20.87 14.05 -31.04
N GLY A 679 21.81 14.40 -31.90
CA GLY A 679 21.89 13.88 -33.25
C GLY A 679 22.40 12.44 -33.25
N ALA A 680 21.78 11.61 -34.07
CA ALA A 680 22.38 10.47 -34.74
C ALA A 680 21.44 10.09 -35.88
N GLY A 681 21.99 10.05 -37.10
CA GLY A 681 21.23 9.80 -38.32
C GLY A 681 20.93 8.32 -38.59
N LEU A 682 19.97 8.14 -39.50
CA LEU A 682 19.90 7.12 -40.56
C LEU A 682 19.83 5.64 -40.14
N LEU A 683 18.62 5.07 -40.24
CA LEU A 683 18.21 3.99 -41.17
C LEU A 683 17.07 3.14 -40.57
N ARG A 684 15.84 3.29 -41.06
CA ARG A 684 14.86 2.19 -41.14
C ARG A 684 13.83 2.50 -42.23
N GLY A 685 13.62 1.51 -43.10
CA GLY A 685 12.97 1.63 -44.40
C GLY A 685 11.44 1.80 -44.38
N PRO A 686 10.83 2.05 -45.55
CA PRO A 686 9.40 2.25 -45.68
C PRO A 686 8.69 0.90 -45.83
N HIS A 687 7.43 0.84 -45.38
CA HIS A 687 6.47 -0.26 -45.51
C HIS A 687 6.47 -1.33 -44.39
N ARG A 688 5.90 -0.97 -43.23
CA ARG A 688 4.96 -1.85 -42.47
C ARG A 688 4.20 -1.20 -41.29
N ASP A 689 4.41 0.08 -40.98
CA ASP A 689 3.87 0.69 -39.74
C ASP A 689 2.61 1.57 -39.88
N LEU A 690 1.87 1.49 -40.99
CA LEU A 690 0.80 2.48 -41.31
C LEU A 690 -0.65 2.01 -41.12
N VAL A 691 -0.94 0.91 -40.40
CA VAL A 691 -2.32 0.35 -40.38
C VAL A 691 -3.02 0.29 -39.01
N TYR A 692 -2.39 0.60 -37.87
CA TYR A 692 -3.10 0.56 -36.58
C TYR A 692 -2.65 1.64 -35.60
N ILE A 693 -3.21 2.85 -35.72
CA ILE A 693 -3.28 3.79 -34.60
C ILE A 693 -4.64 4.50 -34.72
N ALA A 694 -5.69 3.93 -34.12
CA ALA A 694 -6.84 4.76 -33.77
C ALA A 694 -6.40 5.55 -32.53
N GLU A 695 -6.49 6.87 -32.59
CA GLU A 695 -6.16 7.71 -31.43
C GLU A 695 -7.23 7.47 -30.35
N ILE A 696 -6.83 7.32 -29.08
CA ILE A 696 -7.75 7.21 -27.92
C ILE A 696 -8.88 8.26 -27.97
N LYS A 697 -8.63 9.39 -28.63
CA LYS A 697 -9.59 10.42 -29.00
C LYS A 697 -10.90 9.87 -29.59
N SER A 698 -10.86 8.84 -30.43
CA SER A 698 -12.06 8.26 -31.08
C SER A 698 -13.11 7.82 -30.06
N LEU A 699 -12.67 7.28 -28.91
CA LEU A 699 -13.55 6.93 -27.81
C LEU A 699 -14.22 8.16 -27.22
N PHE A 700 -13.45 9.22 -26.94
CA PHE A 700 -13.95 10.44 -26.32
C PHE A 700 -14.90 11.24 -27.21
N VAL A 701 -14.79 11.13 -28.53
CA VAL A 701 -15.68 11.81 -29.50
C VAL A 701 -16.84 10.94 -29.96
N HIS A 702 -16.88 9.66 -29.58
CA HIS A 702 -18.02 8.81 -29.82
C HIS A 702 -19.26 9.36 -29.09
N PRO A 703 -20.45 9.44 -29.73
CA PRO A 703 -21.64 10.12 -29.16
C PRO A 703 -21.96 9.74 -27.71
N PHE A 704 -21.76 8.48 -27.38
CA PHE A 704 -21.95 7.91 -26.04
C PHE A 704 -21.06 8.51 -24.93
N LEU A 705 -19.78 8.79 -25.21
CA LEU A 705 -18.86 9.42 -24.23
C LEU A 705 -18.80 10.94 -24.41
N ALA A 706 -18.94 11.43 -25.64
CA ALA A 706 -18.78 12.83 -26.02
C ALA A 706 -19.69 13.75 -25.18
N GLU A 707 -20.99 13.46 -25.11
CA GLU A 707 -21.92 14.29 -24.31
C GLU A 707 -21.55 14.34 -22.83
N ARG A 708 -21.08 13.22 -22.27
CA ARG A 708 -20.74 13.13 -20.85
C ARG A 708 -19.48 13.91 -20.52
N ILE A 709 -18.42 13.74 -21.31
CA ILE A 709 -17.19 14.51 -21.11
C ILE A 709 -17.45 15.99 -21.36
N ILE A 710 -18.26 16.36 -22.37
CA ILE A 710 -18.64 17.75 -22.65
C ILE A 710 -19.40 18.35 -21.47
N SER A 711 -20.45 17.69 -20.98
CA SER A 711 -21.26 18.21 -19.88
C SER A 711 -20.42 18.42 -18.62
N MET A 712 -19.54 17.46 -18.31
CA MET A 712 -18.56 17.58 -17.22
C MET A 712 -17.61 18.78 -17.42
N LEU A 713 -16.96 18.90 -18.59
CA LEU A 713 -15.99 19.96 -18.84
C LEU A 713 -16.64 21.36 -18.87
N ASN A 714 -17.82 21.49 -19.50
CA ASN A 714 -18.60 22.74 -19.51
C ASN A 714 -19.00 23.14 -18.09
N TYR A 715 -19.52 22.19 -17.31
CA TYR A 715 -19.92 22.40 -15.92
C TYR A 715 -18.75 22.97 -15.09
N PHE A 716 -17.58 22.35 -15.19
CA PHE A 716 -16.39 22.81 -14.46
C PHE A 716 -15.87 24.16 -14.95
N LEU A 717 -15.81 24.39 -16.27
CA LEU A 717 -15.43 25.70 -16.79
C LEU A 717 -16.38 26.79 -16.27
N GLN A 718 -17.69 26.54 -16.27
CA GLN A 718 -18.68 27.51 -15.81
C GLN A 718 -18.41 27.96 -14.36
N HIS A 719 -17.96 27.04 -13.51
CA HIS A 719 -17.58 27.31 -12.12
C HIS A 719 -16.21 28.01 -11.99
N LEU A 720 -15.26 27.76 -12.89
CA LEU A 720 -13.88 28.25 -12.80
C LEU A 720 -13.61 29.58 -13.52
N VAL A 721 -14.31 29.87 -14.62
CA VAL A 721 -14.04 31.07 -15.46
C VAL A 721 -15.08 32.18 -15.33
N GLY A 722 -16.24 31.85 -14.74
CA GLY A 722 -17.38 32.75 -14.61
C GLY A 722 -17.51 33.44 -13.24
N PRO A 723 -18.64 34.12 -12.98
CA PRO A 723 -18.91 34.78 -11.69
C PRO A 723 -18.96 33.80 -10.52
N LYS A 724 -19.30 32.53 -10.78
CA LYS A 724 -19.32 31.44 -9.79
C LYS A 724 -17.96 31.22 -9.12
N MET A 725 -16.85 31.50 -9.81
CA MET A 725 -15.49 31.44 -9.23
C MET A 725 -15.34 32.36 -8.01
N GLY A 726 -16.13 33.44 -7.96
CA GLY A 726 -16.20 34.31 -6.79
C GLY A 726 -16.54 33.55 -5.52
N ALA A 727 -17.47 32.59 -5.56
CA ALA A 727 -17.88 31.78 -4.41
C ALA A 727 -16.78 30.81 -3.92
N LEU A 728 -15.80 30.51 -4.75
CA LEU A 728 -14.70 29.57 -4.47
C LEU A 728 -13.44 30.29 -3.97
N LYS A 729 -13.44 31.62 -3.96
CA LYS A 729 -12.28 32.43 -3.55
C LYS A 729 -12.14 32.47 -2.03
N VAL A 730 -11.39 31.50 -1.50
CA VAL A 730 -10.89 31.44 -0.13
C VAL A 730 -9.61 32.27 0.05
N LYS A 731 -9.18 32.51 1.30
CA LYS A 731 -8.02 33.35 1.62
C LYS A 731 -6.71 32.85 1.00
N ASP A 732 -6.43 31.54 1.14
CA ASP A 732 -5.24 30.90 0.60
C ASP A 732 -5.63 29.63 -0.15
N PHE A 733 -5.37 29.60 -1.46
CA PHE A 733 -5.62 28.41 -2.28
C PHE A 733 -4.64 27.27 -2.02
N SER A 734 -3.42 27.60 -1.58
CA SER A 734 -2.36 26.61 -1.36
C SER A 734 -2.64 25.73 -0.14
N GLU A 735 -3.28 26.29 0.89
CA GLU A 735 -3.73 25.56 2.09
C GLU A 735 -4.61 24.36 1.73
N PHE A 736 -5.45 24.51 0.70
CA PHE A 736 -6.41 23.50 0.27
C PHE A 736 -6.02 22.80 -1.04
N ASP A 737 -4.77 22.94 -1.50
CA ASP A 737 -4.28 22.40 -2.78
C ASP A 737 -5.19 22.74 -4.00
N PHE A 738 -5.94 23.85 -3.92
CA PHE A 738 -6.83 24.27 -4.99
C PHE A 738 -6.05 24.99 -6.08
N LYS A 739 -5.94 24.38 -7.27
CA LYS A 739 -5.13 24.90 -8.38
C LYS A 739 -6.02 25.26 -9.58
N PRO A 740 -6.91 26.27 -9.47
CA PRO A 740 -7.89 26.60 -10.50
C PRO A 740 -7.26 26.96 -11.84
N GLN A 741 -6.08 27.58 -11.83
CA GLN A 741 -5.34 27.93 -13.04
C GLN A 741 -4.86 26.70 -13.82
N GLN A 742 -4.46 25.66 -13.10
CA GLN A 742 -4.03 24.39 -13.69
C GLN A 742 -5.25 23.62 -14.20
N LEU A 743 -6.33 23.53 -13.42
CA LEU A 743 -7.59 22.90 -13.86
C LEU A 743 -8.13 23.52 -15.15
N VAL A 744 -8.20 24.86 -15.23
CA VAL A 744 -8.63 25.54 -16.46
C VAL A 744 -7.71 25.20 -17.63
N SER A 745 -6.39 25.16 -17.40
CA SER A 745 -5.42 24.78 -18.42
C SER A 745 -5.64 23.36 -18.94
N ASP A 746 -5.84 22.40 -18.04
CA ASP A 746 -6.00 20.99 -18.39
C ASP A 746 -7.33 20.75 -19.10
N ILE A 747 -8.42 21.38 -18.63
CA ILE A 747 -9.72 21.33 -19.32
C ILE A 747 -9.62 21.93 -20.72
N CYS A 748 -8.96 23.10 -20.87
CA CYS A 748 -8.76 23.69 -22.20
C CYS A 748 -7.90 22.79 -23.10
N THR A 749 -6.92 22.09 -22.53
CA THR A 749 -6.10 21.13 -23.27
C THR A 749 -6.95 19.97 -23.79
N ILE A 750 -7.88 19.44 -22.98
CA ILE A 750 -8.82 18.40 -23.41
C ILE A 750 -9.68 18.90 -24.58
N TYR A 751 -10.25 20.10 -24.47
CA TYR A 751 -11.02 20.70 -25.57
C TYR A 751 -10.20 20.85 -26.85
N LEU A 752 -8.95 21.31 -26.75
CA LEU A 752 -8.06 21.43 -27.91
C LEU A 752 -7.72 20.08 -28.53
N ASN A 753 -7.50 19.05 -27.70
CA ASN A 753 -7.17 17.71 -28.17
C ASN A 753 -8.34 17.05 -28.93
N LEU A 754 -9.59 17.32 -28.52
CA LEU A 754 -10.81 16.74 -29.11
C LEU A 754 -11.47 17.66 -30.15
N GLY A 755 -11.06 18.92 -30.21
CA GLY A 755 -11.69 19.98 -30.98
C GLY A 755 -11.44 19.94 -32.48
N ASP A 756 -10.64 19.00 -32.97
CA ASP A 756 -10.49 18.74 -34.41
C ASP A 756 -11.72 18.01 -34.96
N GLU A 757 -12.37 17.19 -34.14
CA GLU A 757 -13.52 16.36 -34.50
C GLU A 757 -14.82 17.16 -34.57
N GLU A 758 -15.41 17.24 -35.77
CA GLU A 758 -16.58 18.08 -36.02
C GLU A 758 -17.80 17.67 -35.19
N ASN A 759 -18.03 16.36 -35.04
CA ASN A 759 -19.11 15.82 -34.20
C ASN A 759 -18.97 16.25 -32.74
N PHE A 760 -17.74 16.29 -32.22
CA PHE A 760 -17.48 16.74 -30.86
C PHE A 760 -17.82 18.23 -30.73
N CYS A 761 -17.31 19.07 -31.64
CA CYS A 761 -17.62 20.50 -31.66
C CYS A 761 -19.12 20.79 -31.79
N ALA A 762 -19.84 20.02 -32.60
CA ALA A 762 -21.28 20.14 -32.80
C ALA A 762 -22.09 19.65 -31.59
N THR A 763 -21.49 18.86 -30.70
CA THR A 763 -22.16 18.37 -29.48
C THR A 763 -21.99 19.33 -28.31
N VAL A 764 -20.89 20.11 -28.29
CA VAL A 764 -20.60 21.04 -27.19
C VAL A 764 -21.75 22.00 -26.86
N PRO A 765 -22.43 22.63 -27.83
CA PRO A 765 -23.52 23.55 -27.56
C PRO A 765 -24.80 22.89 -27.05
N LYS A 766 -24.97 21.59 -27.27
CA LYS A 766 -26.18 20.82 -26.89
C LYS A 766 -26.32 20.67 -25.38
N ASP A 767 -25.25 20.86 -24.62
CA ASP A 767 -25.28 20.88 -23.16
C ASP A 767 -25.92 22.18 -22.63
N GLY A 768 -27.25 22.25 -22.70
CA GLY A 768 -28.04 23.42 -22.28
C GLY A 768 -27.95 23.75 -20.78
N ARG A 769 -27.35 22.87 -19.96
CA ARG A 769 -27.18 23.09 -18.52
C ARG A 769 -26.01 24.02 -18.20
N SER A 770 -24.88 23.84 -18.89
CA SER A 770 -23.63 24.52 -18.53
C SER A 770 -23.03 25.37 -19.64
N TYR A 771 -23.24 25.00 -20.91
CA TYR A 771 -22.79 25.80 -22.04
C TYR A 771 -23.51 27.15 -22.10
N SER A 772 -22.79 28.19 -22.51
CA SER A 772 -23.39 29.48 -22.89
C SER A 772 -22.54 30.16 -23.97
N PRO A 773 -23.11 31.06 -24.79
CA PRO A 773 -22.37 31.78 -25.83
C PRO A 773 -21.17 32.59 -25.30
N THR A 774 -21.12 32.86 -23.99
CA THR A 774 -20.03 33.63 -23.35
C THR A 774 -18.99 32.77 -22.63
N LEU A 775 -19.25 31.47 -22.41
CA LEU A 775 -18.40 30.59 -21.60
C LEU A 775 -16.95 30.54 -22.12
N PHE A 776 -16.78 30.30 -23.42
CA PHE A 776 -15.44 30.22 -24.00
C PHE A 776 -14.77 31.58 -24.18
N ALA A 777 -15.55 32.63 -24.42
CA ALA A 777 -15.01 34.00 -24.41
C ALA A 777 -14.46 34.38 -23.02
N GLN A 778 -15.15 33.99 -21.94
CA GLN A 778 -14.65 34.12 -20.56
C GLN A 778 -13.40 33.26 -20.34
N THR A 779 -13.41 32.02 -20.83
CA THR A 779 -12.26 31.11 -20.75
C THR A 779 -11.00 31.71 -21.40
N VAL A 780 -11.10 32.28 -22.60
CA VAL A 780 -9.98 32.97 -23.28
C VAL A 780 -9.45 34.15 -22.45
N ARG A 781 -10.35 34.93 -21.81
CA ARG A 781 -9.93 36.01 -20.90
C ARG A 781 -9.17 35.48 -19.68
N VAL A 782 -9.62 34.37 -19.11
CA VAL A 782 -8.93 33.72 -17.99
C VAL A 782 -7.57 33.18 -18.43
N LEU A 783 -7.47 32.49 -19.57
CA LEU A 783 -6.19 31.99 -20.12
C LEU A 783 -5.16 33.12 -20.30
N LYS A 784 -5.59 34.29 -20.78
CA LYS A 784 -4.74 35.51 -20.85
C LYS A 784 -4.32 35.97 -19.45
N LYS A 785 -5.25 36.01 -18.49
CA LYS A 785 -5.00 36.44 -17.11
C LYS A 785 -4.01 35.53 -16.37
N ILE A 786 -4.06 34.22 -16.62
CA ILE A 786 -3.15 33.23 -16.02
C ILE A 786 -1.86 33.02 -16.84
N ASN A 787 -1.61 33.90 -17.83
CA ASN A 787 -0.38 33.95 -18.63
C ASN A 787 -0.02 32.62 -19.33
N LYS A 788 -1.03 31.94 -19.91
CA LYS A 788 -0.77 30.72 -20.72
C LYS A 788 -0.14 31.08 -22.07
N PRO A 789 0.61 30.14 -22.69
CA PRO A 789 1.28 30.36 -23.97
C PRO A 789 0.34 30.90 -25.06
N GLY A 790 0.80 31.90 -25.83
CA GLY A 790 -0.03 32.58 -26.83
C GLY A 790 -0.60 31.66 -27.91
N ASN A 791 0.13 30.61 -28.28
CA ASN A 791 -0.34 29.57 -29.20
C ASN A 791 -1.58 28.82 -28.67
N MET A 792 -1.61 28.48 -27.38
CA MET A 792 -2.77 27.85 -26.75
C MET A 792 -3.98 28.79 -26.73
N ILE A 793 -3.76 30.07 -26.44
CA ILE A 793 -4.82 31.08 -26.41
C ILE A 793 -5.44 31.26 -27.80
N VAL A 794 -4.61 31.34 -28.84
CA VAL A 794 -5.06 31.46 -30.24
C VAL A 794 -5.82 30.20 -30.66
N ALA A 795 -5.25 29.01 -30.41
CA ALA A 795 -5.90 27.74 -30.74
C ALA A 795 -7.28 27.60 -30.09
N PHE A 796 -7.40 27.97 -28.81
CA PHE A 796 -8.67 27.88 -28.09
C PHE A 796 -9.67 28.95 -28.58
N SER A 797 -9.19 30.13 -28.97
CA SER A 797 -10.05 31.17 -29.57
C SER A 797 -10.64 30.69 -30.89
N ASN A 798 -9.83 30.08 -31.76
CA ASN A 798 -10.28 29.51 -33.03
C ASN A 798 -11.30 28.38 -32.81
N LEU A 799 -11.04 27.50 -31.83
CA LEU A 799 -11.98 26.44 -31.46
C LEU A 799 -13.31 27.01 -30.96
N ALA A 800 -13.26 28.05 -30.13
CA ALA A 800 -14.46 28.71 -29.61
C ALA A 800 -15.30 29.34 -30.74
N GLU A 801 -14.66 29.98 -31.72
CA GLU A 801 -15.34 30.53 -32.91
C GLU A 801 -15.97 29.42 -33.76
N ARG A 802 -15.27 28.30 -33.98
CA ARG A 802 -15.80 27.14 -34.70
C ARG A 802 -17.04 26.57 -34.00
N ILE A 803 -16.98 26.34 -32.69
CA ILE A 803 -18.10 25.81 -31.91
C ILE A 803 -19.29 26.78 -31.93
N LYS A 804 -19.03 28.09 -31.83
CA LYS A 804 -20.07 29.10 -31.94
C LYS A 804 -20.76 29.06 -33.31
N SER A 805 -20.00 28.99 -34.40
CA SER A 805 -20.56 28.91 -35.75
C SER A 805 -21.41 27.65 -35.96
N LEU A 806 -21.01 26.52 -35.37
CA LEU A 806 -21.80 25.28 -35.40
C LEU A 806 -23.08 25.39 -34.55
N ALA A 807 -23.00 26.04 -33.39
CA ALA A 807 -24.16 26.33 -32.55
C ALA A 807 -25.18 27.21 -33.28
N ASP A 808 -24.72 28.29 -33.94
CA ASP A 808 -25.58 29.21 -34.69
C ASP A 808 -26.27 28.48 -35.85
N ARG A 809 -25.55 27.58 -36.56
CA ARG A 809 -26.11 26.74 -37.63
C ARG A 809 -27.14 25.74 -37.09
N GLN A 810 -26.85 25.09 -35.96
CA GLN A 810 -27.80 24.15 -35.33
C GLN A 810 -29.06 24.85 -34.83
N LEU A 811 -28.94 26.04 -34.24
CA LEU A 811 -30.10 26.82 -33.81
C LEU A 811 -31.01 27.16 -35.00
N GLN A 812 -30.42 27.57 -36.13
CA GLN A 812 -31.16 27.80 -37.38
C GLN A 812 -31.82 26.53 -37.92
N GLU A 813 -31.18 25.37 -37.76
CA GLU A 813 -31.73 24.06 -38.13
C GLU A 813 -32.88 23.65 -37.18
N GLU A 814 -32.71 23.75 -35.86
CA GLU A 814 -33.74 23.45 -34.86
C GLU A 814 -34.98 24.36 -35.01
N GLU A 815 -34.79 25.65 -35.28
CA GLU A 815 -35.89 26.58 -35.62
C GLU A 815 -36.63 26.15 -36.90
N THR A 816 -35.96 25.45 -37.82
CA THR A 816 -36.58 24.89 -39.03
C THR A 816 -37.45 23.65 -38.72
N TYR A 817 -37.13 22.92 -37.64
CA TYR A 817 -37.76 21.64 -37.26
C TYR A 817 -38.68 21.73 -36.04
N ALA A 818 -38.92 22.93 -35.51
CA ALA A 818 -39.70 23.18 -34.29
C ALA A 818 -41.16 22.68 -34.36
N ASP A 819 -41.65 22.34 -35.55
CA ASP A 819 -42.98 21.78 -35.80
C ASP A 819 -42.97 20.26 -36.11
N ALA A 820 -41.89 19.57 -35.75
CA ALA A 820 -41.83 18.11 -35.77
C ALA A 820 -42.96 17.50 -34.93
N CYS A 821 -43.60 16.45 -35.45
CA CYS A 821 -44.64 15.72 -34.73
C CYS A 821 -44.04 15.00 -33.51
N ASP A 822 -44.77 14.95 -32.39
CA ASP A 822 -44.33 14.31 -31.13
C ASP A 822 -43.84 12.85 -31.32
N GLU A 823 -44.37 12.12 -32.31
CA GLU A 823 -43.95 10.75 -32.65
C GLU A 823 -42.50 10.65 -33.15
N PHE A 824 -41.93 11.74 -33.67
CA PHE A 824 -40.55 11.79 -34.16
C PHE A 824 -39.55 12.19 -33.08
N LEU A 825 -40.04 12.60 -31.91
CA LEU A 825 -39.23 13.08 -30.80
C LEU A 825 -38.92 11.95 -29.83
N ASP A 826 -37.68 11.92 -29.33
CA ASP A 826 -37.25 11.02 -28.28
C ASP A 826 -38.04 11.34 -27.00
N PRO A 827 -38.69 10.36 -26.36
CA PRO A 827 -39.56 10.60 -25.20
C PRO A 827 -38.81 10.99 -23.91
N ILE A 828 -37.49 10.86 -23.86
CA ILE A 828 -36.65 11.29 -22.72
C ILE A 828 -35.99 12.63 -23.04
N MET A 829 -35.42 12.77 -24.24
CA MET A 829 -34.62 13.93 -24.63
C MET A 829 -35.45 15.03 -25.31
N SER A 830 -36.70 14.74 -25.72
CA SER A 830 -37.60 15.63 -26.47
C SER A 830 -36.95 16.25 -27.72
N THR A 831 -36.05 15.50 -28.37
CA THR A 831 -35.32 15.91 -29.58
C THR A 831 -35.60 14.93 -30.70
N LEU A 832 -35.44 15.35 -31.96
CA LEU A 832 -35.68 14.49 -33.12
C LEU A 832 -34.81 13.23 -33.06
N MET A 833 -35.42 12.04 -33.15
CA MET A 833 -34.69 10.76 -33.15
C MET A 833 -33.93 10.59 -34.47
N MET A 834 -32.62 10.32 -34.39
CA MET A 834 -31.74 10.10 -35.55
C MET A 834 -31.59 8.61 -35.87
N ASP A 835 -31.60 7.78 -34.83
CA ASP A 835 -31.60 6.32 -34.95
C ASP A 835 -32.63 5.71 -34.00
N PRO A 836 -33.93 5.74 -34.36
CA PRO A 836 -34.99 5.27 -33.48
C PRO A 836 -34.91 3.75 -33.27
N VAL A 837 -34.96 3.33 -32.01
CA VAL A 837 -34.91 1.94 -31.57
C VAL A 837 -36.04 1.62 -30.59
N LEU A 838 -36.62 0.44 -30.75
CA LEU A 838 -37.73 -0.06 -29.96
C LEU A 838 -37.22 -0.84 -28.76
N LEU A 839 -37.67 -0.45 -27.57
CA LEU A 839 -37.44 -1.17 -26.32
C LEU A 839 -38.42 -2.34 -26.21
N PRO A 840 -37.96 -3.58 -25.97
CA PRO A 840 -38.80 -4.77 -26.05
C PRO A 840 -39.86 -4.85 -24.94
N SER A 841 -39.56 -4.36 -23.73
CA SER A 841 -40.45 -4.47 -22.58
C SER A 841 -41.46 -3.32 -22.50
N SER A 842 -41.01 -2.07 -22.59
CA SER A 842 -41.91 -0.90 -22.58
C SER A 842 -42.62 -0.66 -23.91
N ARG A 843 -42.10 -1.22 -25.02
CA ARG A 843 -42.53 -0.93 -26.40
C ARG A 843 -42.43 0.54 -26.78
N VAL A 844 -41.66 1.33 -26.03
CA VAL A 844 -41.38 2.72 -26.34
C VAL A 844 -40.23 2.78 -27.34
N THR A 845 -40.32 3.69 -28.31
CA THR A 845 -39.21 3.99 -29.22
C THR A 845 -38.42 5.18 -28.67
N VAL A 846 -37.11 5.03 -28.57
CA VAL A 846 -36.15 6.04 -28.13
C VAL A 846 -35.01 6.11 -29.14
N ASP A 847 -34.18 7.15 -29.10
CA ASP A 847 -32.95 7.18 -29.88
C ASP A 847 -31.93 6.17 -29.32
N ARG A 848 -31.19 5.49 -30.21
CA ARG A 848 -30.15 4.52 -29.81
C ARG A 848 -29.14 5.10 -28.84
N SER A 849 -28.76 6.36 -29.04
CA SER A 849 -27.77 7.04 -28.17
C SER A 849 -28.32 7.26 -26.75
N THR A 850 -29.60 7.58 -26.64
CA THR A 850 -30.31 7.78 -25.36
C THR A 850 -30.30 6.51 -24.52
N ILE A 851 -30.74 5.38 -25.11
CA ILE A 851 -30.82 4.11 -24.36
C ILE A 851 -29.45 3.50 -24.07
N ALA A 852 -28.50 3.59 -25.00
CA ALA A 852 -27.14 3.08 -24.78
C ALA A 852 -26.49 3.77 -23.57
N ARG A 853 -26.74 5.07 -23.37
CA ARG A 853 -26.28 5.83 -22.21
C ARG A 853 -26.89 5.35 -20.90
N HIS A 854 -28.21 5.11 -20.89
CA HIS A 854 -28.92 4.58 -19.73
C HIS A 854 -28.32 3.23 -19.30
N LEU A 855 -28.14 2.31 -20.25
CA LEU A 855 -27.64 0.95 -19.99
C LEU A 855 -26.20 0.86 -19.48
N LEU A 856 -25.39 1.93 -19.59
CA LEU A 856 -24.08 1.99 -18.94
C LEU A 856 -24.12 2.24 -17.45
N SER A 857 -25.17 2.94 -17.03
CA SER A 857 -25.35 3.36 -15.66
C SER A 857 -26.27 2.37 -14.94
N ASP A 858 -27.29 1.90 -15.64
CA ASP A 858 -28.35 1.03 -15.12
C ASP A 858 -28.86 0.10 -16.23
N GLN A 859 -28.67 -1.21 -16.07
CA GLN A 859 -29.08 -2.24 -17.05
C GLN A 859 -30.58 -2.53 -17.02
N THR A 860 -31.40 -1.49 -17.16
CA THR A 860 -32.86 -1.57 -17.09
C THR A 860 -33.52 -0.76 -18.20
N ASP A 861 -34.79 -1.01 -18.48
CA ASP A 861 -35.62 -0.14 -19.31
C ASP A 861 -36.03 1.10 -18.50
N PRO A 862 -35.78 2.33 -18.99
CA PRO A 862 -35.98 3.56 -18.23
C PRO A 862 -37.45 3.85 -17.90
N PHE A 863 -38.41 3.23 -18.59
CA PHE A 863 -39.85 3.49 -18.40
C PHE A 863 -40.51 2.52 -17.44
N ASN A 864 -40.02 1.28 -17.34
CA ASN A 864 -40.64 0.23 -16.50
C ASN A 864 -39.67 -0.49 -15.55
N ARG A 865 -38.37 -0.16 -15.59
CA ARG A 865 -37.28 -0.73 -14.77
C ARG A 865 -37.06 -2.24 -14.94
N SER A 866 -37.58 -2.86 -15.98
CA SER A 866 -37.28 -4.27 -16.30
C SER A 866 -35.85 -4.43 -16.80
N PRO A 867 -35.16 -5.56 -16.54
CA PRO A 867 -33.80 -5.79 -17.05
C PRO A 867 -33.74 -5.66 -18.56
N LEU A 868 -32.76 -4.90 -19.06
CA LEU A 868 -32.59 -4.63 -20.50
C LEU A 868 -31.10 -4.60 -20.85
N THR A 869 -30.75 -5.16 -22.00
CA THR A 869 -29.39 -5.18 -22.55
C THR A 869 -29.39 -4.69 -24.01
N MET A 870 -28.23 -4.21 -24.48
CA MET A 870 -28.14 -3.52 -25.79
C MET A 870 -28.53 -4.42 -26.97
N ASP A 871 -28.26 -5.72 -26.88
CA ASP A 871 -28.58 -6.74 -27.89
C ASP A 871 -30.08 -7.03 -28.01
N GLN A 872 -30.87 -6.71 -26.98
CA GLN A 872 -32.32 -6.93 -26.99
C GLN A 872 -33.09 -5.80 -27.70
N ILE A 873 -32.42 -4.68 -27.98
CA ILE A 873 -32.99 -3.48 -28.59
C ILE A 873 -33.14 -3.68 -30.10
N ARG A 874 -34.31 -3.37 -30.63
CA ARG A 874 -34.62 -3.58 -32.05
C ARG A 874 -34.64 -2.26 -32.82
N PRO A 875 -33.97 -2.14 -33.98
CA PRO A 875 -34.10 -0.94 -34.82
C PRO A 875 -35.56 -0.71 -35.24
N ASN A 876 -36.06 0.52 -35.14
CA ASN A 876 -37.37 0.91 -35.66
C ASN A 876 -37.21 1.55 -37.05
N THR A 877 -36.98 0.69 -38.06
CA THR A 877 -36.67 1.14 -39.43
C THR A 877 -37.83 1.91 -40.08
N GLU A 878 -39.07 1.56 -39.76
CA GLU A 878 -40.26 2.25 -40.29
C GLU A 878 -40.33 3.70 -39.80
N LEU A 879 -40.13 3.93 -38.50
CA LEU A 879 -40.10 5.28 -37.96
C LEU A 879 -38.90 6.07 -38.50
N LYS A 880 -37.75 5.42 -38.66
CA LYS A 880 -36.56 6.03 -39.26
C LYS A 880 -36.82 6.52 -40.69
N GLU A 881 -37.48 5.72 -41.51
CA GLU A 881 -37.85 6.11 -42.88
C GLU A 881 -38.83 7.28 -42.89
N ARG A 882 -39.84 7.28 -42.01
CA ARG A 882 -40.80 8.40 -41.88
C ARG A 882 -40.12 9.70 -41.45
N ILE A 883 -39.20 9.65 -40.48
CA ILE A 883 -38.40 10.80 -40.05
C ILE A 883 -37.55 11.31 -41.21
N GLN A 884 -36.90 10.42 -41.96
CA GLN A 884 -36.07 10.79 -43.12
C GLN A 884 -36.89 11.42 -44.26
N GLN A 885 -38.08 10.90 -44.55
CA GLN A 885 -38.99 11.48 -45.56
C GLN A 885 -39.43 12.89 -45.15
N TRP A 886 -39.85 13.05 -43.89
CA TRP A 886 -40.24 14.36 -43.35
C TRP A 886 -39.08 15.38 -43.41
N LEU A 887 -37.87 14.96 -43.04
CA LEU A 887 -36.66 15.80 -43.15
C LEU A 887 -36.38 16.21 -44.61
N ALA A 888 -36.58 15.29 -45.57
CA ALA A 888 -36.34 15.56 -46.98
C ALA A 888 -37.39 16.53 -47.58
N GLU A 889 -38.65 16.44 -47.16
CA GLU A 889 -39.72 17.37 -47.55
C GLU A 889 -39.43 18.78 -47.02
N ARG A 890 -39.06 18.90 -45.75
CA ARG A 890 -38.72 20.18 -45.12
C ARG A 890 -37.49 20.84 -45.70
N LYS A 891 -36.48 20.06 -46.06
CA LYS A 891 -35.29 20.56 -46.72
C LYS A 891 -35.63 21.15 -48.10
N LYS A 892 -36.53 20.52 -48.86
CA LYS A 892 -37.02 21.04 -50.15
C LYS A 892 -37.84 22.32 -50.00
N GLU A 893 -38.70 22.40 -48.99
CA GLU A 893 -39.47 23.63 -48.71
C GLU A 893 -38.55 24.81 -48.36
N LYS A 894 -37.51 24.56 -47.56
CA LYS A 894 -36.50 25.57 -47.21
C LYS A 894 -35.68 26.04 -48.43
N GLU A 895 -35.21 25.11 -49.26
CA GLU A 895 -34.48 25.42 -50.50
C GLU A 895 -35.35 26.20 -51.51
N GLN A 896 -36.66 25.95 -51.55
CA GLN A 896 -37.61 26.73 -52.36
C GLN A 896 -37.83 28.14 -51.80
N LEU A 897 -37.95 28.29 -50.48
CA LEU A 897 -38.08 29.59 -49.81
C LEU A 897 -36.82 30.45 -49.93
N GLU A 898 -35.63 29.87 -49.80
CA GLU A 898 -34.34 30.56 -49.95
C GLU A 898 -34.01 30.90 -51.42
N GLY A 899 -34.53 30.13 -52.40
CA GLY A 899 -34.38 30.42 -53.83
C GLY A 899 -35.33 31.48 -54.41
N THR A 900 -36.26 32.00 -53.60
CA THR A 900 -37.23 33.04 -53.99
C THR A 900 -36.96 34.41 -53.35
N LEU A 901 -35.86 34.52 -52.59
CA LEU A 901 -35.26 35.77 -52.06
C LEU A 901 -34.04 36.14 -52.90
#